data_AF-A0AAE4HTI3-F1
#
_entry.id   AF-A0AAE4HTI3-F1
#
_cell.length_a   1.000
_cell.length_b   1.000
_cell.length_c   1.000
_cell.angle_alpha   90.00
_cell.angle_beta   90.00
_cell.angle_gamma   90.00
#
_symmetry.space_group_name_H-M   'P 1'
#
loop_
_entity.id
_entity.type
_entity.pdbx_description
1 polymer ?
#
loop_
_entity_poly.entity_id
_entity_poly.type
_entity_poly.pdbx_seq_one_letter_code
_entity_poly.pdbx_strand_id
1 'polypeptide(L)'
;MIRNKKLCLKVALLAAFCQVFFWVGSLTTQAEEITQGTTVSQVSPTSNEVEVQSDLPKETAKEEISTEFVPPTEAPSMNEKSVLDETIGKSQQPGDSPVVAEEIPIETPEVQTIFEKENSSEKSCSTVINEGTESVQSEDSKEATTPIELTKEEMNSNTSLSSEKEEKTALSTESHEPELKKVEESGDTQKEKIKKEAVSSTSSKEVTLIVPQTARSARVRRATNTAVLGGRKIDWGENIGVISSANNPNFTLNYMVRFEINGQVAFCIEPGVAAAEGQVYTATALENYLKDLNIRKKTSLISYLGYVTSKDKSDEQYIAAQFMIWEVLGTKIPIKNIRIDYDRRKAEIQRLLNNFDVRATFHNQTHTVKIGETLKVKSGNDFLQRVKDIQKPKGVNVSIHDNEVWITITKEAPEKAKIHFNQIEALGVPLAYRRPGAQTIGVLNPFVPGDSVVNLTTLKQGNIRVFKEDAETGVKAQGAASLENAVYGLYQANGKKIKEITLKNINGKVQAEIKDLDPGKYVLKEIKAPKGYVLSDEAIEIVVEPGKTVNTIAKDQVIKGTIDLVKVANKDLVDSTNPDNKPKLAGIEISLTSKTTGKVVKTVVTDNDGYATFGKNTVVFDTYILSETKGKEGYKLFEPFEVTISENGQTFHYVLEDKVIEQRLKVVKVDQETGKVIALSGTQFKIWDKYANNGKGGYVSMALPNDTEVSDIFTTNEKGYFVTTDTLKYGKNRYELREIKAPEKYVLNKTPYVFSVTDDTNTIELIYFANRLAKANVEVFKYDTSTNFDQKTAIAGVEFDLFKKDETGTTFVGTFKTDKKGKINVKDLLVGDYFFKEVKPLAGYLVLDKDVPFTVTVDKDGTVIALEVENKRIPPKIGTTAIGKYTNQQRVTPLKKVTITDTVKYSNLIIGKTYTVNGVLMDKEESITAGKDVPLLVNGKQITASKVFVAKNPNGMISLDFVFDASALAGKEIVVFENIYRDGRLVASHTDIYDKGQKVRIVNPMIHTKATGQNGEKQLQALPNQKVKEWVQLNDLIVGQTYKVLVQGYITPDGVKLDGTSAEKIFKADKTTLEFLFEFLVDGRKLAGKGLSFAE
;
A
#
# COMPACT_ATOMS: atom_id res chain seq x y z
N MET A 1 39.93 7.08 -38.82
CA MET A 1 40.31 7.44 -40.21
C MET A 1 39.24 8.36 -40.82
N ILE A 2 39.67 9.26 -41.72
CA ILE A 2 38.95 9.84 -42.89
C ILE A 2 37.39 9.87 -42.90
N ARG A 3 36.82 11.07 -42.70
CA ARG A 3 35.82 11.82 -43.53
C ARG A 3 34.70 11.11 -44.35
N ASN A 4 33.48 11.63 -44.14
CA ASN A 4 32.49 12.16 -45.13
C ASN A 4 31.47 11.29 -45.92
N LYS A 5 30.20 11.70 -45.77
CA LYS A 5 29.13 12.02 -46.78
C LYS A 5 28.54 10.95 -47.72
N LYS A 6 27.20 10.78 -47.63
CA LYS A 6 26.18 10.74 -48.73
C LYS A 6 24.75 10.79 -48.13
N LEU A 7 23.66 11.01 -48.88
CA LEU A 7 23.20 12.27 -49.53
C LEU A 7 22.15 11.99 -50.65
N CYS A 8 20.88 12.34 -50.39
CA CYS A 8 19.75 12.64 -51.32
C CYS A 8 19.25 11.65 -52.42
N LEU A 9 17.97 11.27 -52.33
CA LEU A 9 16.87 11.34 -53.34
C LEU A 9 15.56 10.85 -52.63
N LYS A 10 14.35 11.46 -52.60
CA LYS A 10 13.43 12.27 -53.45
C LYS A 10 12.27 11.47 -54.10
N VAL A 11 11.03 11.78 -53.67
CA VAL A 11 9.75 11.87 -54.45
C VAL A 11 9.07 10.54 -54.90
N ALA A 12 7.72 10.37 -54.97
CA ALA A 12 6.52 10.92 -54.29
C ALA A 12 5.21 10.20 -54.79
N LEU A 13 4.00 10.65 -54.34
CA LEU A 13 2.62 10.33 -54.84
C LEU A 13 2.08 8.89 -54.59
N LEU A 14 0.76 8.55 -54.65
CA LEU A 14 -0.58 9.12 -54.30
C LEU A 14 -1.67 8.02 -54.62
N ALA A 15 -3.00 8.05 -54.41
CA ALA A 15 -4.03 8.96 -53.86
C ALA A 15 -5.37 8.22 -53.52
N ALA A 16 -6.30 8.90 -52.82
CA ALA A 16 -7.79 8.73 -52.86
C ALA A 16 -8.44 7.44 -52.25
N PHE A 17 -9.74 7.34 -51.96
CA PHE A 17 -10.94 8.24 -52.08
C PHE A 17 -11.56 8.48 -50.66
N CYS A 18 -12.19 9.62 -50.27
CA CYS A 18 -13.37 10.34 -50.81
C CYS A 18 -14.72 9.57 -50.65
N GLN A 19 -15.87 10.16 -50.25
CA GLN A 19 -16.19 11.58 -49.92
C GLN A 19 -17.55 11.74 -49.18
N VAL A 20 -18.01 13.02 -49.07
CA VAL A 20 -19.33 13.56 -48.67
C VAL A 20 -19.46 13.96 -47.19
N PHE A 21 -20.01 15.12 -46.80
CA PHE A 21 -19.83 16.53 -47.25
C PHE A 21 -20.56 17.50 -46.26
N PHE A 22 -20.46 18.82 -46.48
CA PHE A 22 -21.20 19.93 -45.83
C PHE A 22 -20.85 20.27 -44.35
N TRP A 23 -20.77 21.54 -43.91
CA TRP A 23 -20.48 22.79 -44.66
C TRP A 23 -19.93 23.94 -43.77
N VAL A 24 -19.48 24.98 -44.48
CA VAL A 24 -19.18 26.40 -44.17
C VAL A 24 -19.79 27.03 -42.90
N GLY A 25 -19.12 27.93 -42.16
CA GLY A 25 -17.82 28.62 -42.36
C GLY A 25 -17.59 29.69 -41.26
N SER A 26 -16.66 30.66 -41.26
CA SER A 26 -15.51 31.09 -42.11
C SER A 26 -14.82 32.30 -41.40
N LEU A 27 -13.59 32.79 -41.63
CA LEU A 27 -12.33 32.36 -42.29
C LEU A 27 -11.22 33.42 -41.97
N THR A 28 -9.93 33.03 -41.84
CA THR A 28 -8.68 33.87 -42.02
C THR A 28 -8.45 35.09 -41.07
N THR A 29 -7.24 35.62 -40.74
CA THR A 29 -5.79 35.25 -40.88
C THR A 29 -4.90 36.06 -39.90
N GLN A 30 -3.60 35.69 -39.82
CA GLN A 30 -2.37 36.42 -39.42
C GLN A 30 -2.30 37.96 -39.67
N ALA A 31 -1.40 38.78 -39.07
CA ALA A 31 -0.32 38.63 -38.06
C ALA A 31 0.25 40.01 -37.55
N GLU A 32 1.44 39.99 -36.92
CA GLU A 32 2.45 41.06 -36.67
C GLU A 32 2.53 41.81 -35.31
N GLU A 33 3.78 42.13 -34.92
CA GLU A 33 4.23 42.88 -33.73
C GLU A 33 4.83 44.24 -34.15
N ILE A 34 4.64 45.33 -33.38
CA ILE A 34 5.51 46.53 -33.36
C ILE A 34 5.64 47.07 -31.91
N THR A 35 6.71 47.82 -31.61
CA THR A 35 7.23 48.12 -30.25
C THR A 35 7.26 49.64 -29.90
N GLN A 36 7.49 49.97 -28.61
CA GLN A 36 7.99 51.25 -28.03
C GLN A 36 7.03 52.47 -27.96
N GLY A 37 7.24 53.42 -27.01
CA GLY A 37 6.37 54.63 -26.92
C GLY A 37 6.47 55.71 -25.81
N THR A 38 7.35 55.62 -24.78
CA THR A 38 7.96 56.76 -24.02
C THR A 38 7.11 57.92 -23.38
N THR A 39 7.19 58.04 -22.03
CA THR A 39 7.10 59.25 -21.15
C THR A 39 5.84 60.14 -20.93
N VAL A 40 5.40 60.19 -19.66
CA VAL A 40 5.28 61.37 -18.74
C VAL A 40 4.56 62.67 -19.21
N SER A 41 3.45 63.04 -18.55
CA SER A 41 3.41 64.16 -17.58
C SER A 41 2.10 64.26 -16.74
N GLN A 42 2.05 65.26 -15.85
CA GLN A 42 1.04 65.61 -14.82
C GLN A 42 -0.37 65.94 -15.42
N VAL A 43 -1.48 66.04 -14.68
CA VAL A 43 -1.82 66.99 -13.59
C VAL A 43 -3.08 66.53 -12.79
N SER A 44 -3.13 66.82 -11.48
CA SER A 44 -4.33 66.76 -10.60
C SER A 44 -4.85 68.20 -10.33
N PRO A 45 -6.12 68.48 -9.91
CA PRO A 45 -6.59 68.10 -8.56
C PRO A 45 -8.14 67.98 -8.34
N THR A 46 -8.55 67.62 -7.10
CA THR A 46 -9.77 68.06 -6.33
C THR A 46 -11.19 67.97 -6.93
N SER A 47 -12.28 67.79 -6.18
CA SER A 47 -12.51 67.36 -4.78
C SER A 47 -14.02 67.16 -4.56
N ASN A 48 -14.41 66.41 -3.52
CA ASN A 48 -15.31 66.83 -2.42
C ASN A 48 -15.85 65.63 -1.65
N GLU A 49 -15.74 65.68 -0.33
CA GLU A 49 -16.43 64.80 0.62
C GLU A 49 -17.83 65.33 0.91
N VAL A 50 -18.78 64.46 1.30
CA VAL A 50 -19.61 64.72 2.50
C VAL A 50 -19.86 63.41 3.24
N GLU A 51 -19.43 63.42 4.50
CA GLU A 51 -19.91 62.76 5.72
C GLU A 51 -21.48 62.56 5.85
N VAL A 52 -22.12 61.93 6.85
CA VAL A 52 -21.72 61.38 8.18
C VAL A 52 -22.81 60.44 8.76
N GLN A 53 -22.44 59.51 9.67
CA GLN A 53 -23.26 58.84 10.75
C GLN A 53 -24.59 58.10 10.41
N SER A 54 -25.23 57.37 11.35
CA SER A 54 -24.74 56.35 12.30
C SER A 54 -25.92 55.57 12.95
N ASP A 55 -25.58 54.50 13.67
CA ASP A 55 -26.30 53.91 14.83
C ASP A 55 -27.50 52.95 14.70
N LEU A 56 -27.61 52.21 15.82
CA LEU A 56 -28.48 51.09 16.24
C LEU A 56 -29.87 51.61 16.76
N PRO A 57 -30.90 50.78 17.07
CA PRO A 57 -30.79 49.49 17.75
C PRO A 57 -31.82 48.37 17.41
N LYS A 58 -31.80 47.30 18.22
CA LYS A 58 -32.71 46.14 18.22
C LYS A 58 -34.00 46.43 19.02
N GLU A 59 -35.09 45.74 18.69
CA GLU A 59 -35.82 44.93 19.69
C GLU A 59 -36.61 43.78 19.02
N THR A 60 -37.35 42.95 19.78
CA THR A 60 -37.81 41.62 19.32
C THR A 60 -39.12 41.16 19.98
N ALA A 61 -40.13 40.74 19.20
CA ALA A 61 -41.25 39.93 19.70
C ALA A 61 -42.03 39.21 18.57
N LYS A 62 -42.01 37.86 18.62
CA LYS A 62 -43.12 36.88 18.49
C LYS A 62 -44.20 36.95 17.37
N GLU A 63 -44.88 35.86 16.98
CA GLU A 63 -44.66 34.39 17.01
C GLU A 63 -45.95 33.70 16.49
N GLU A 64 -45.93 32.96 15.36
CA GLU A 64 -46.93 31.93 15.04
C GLU A 64 -46.46 30.96 13.94
N ILE A 65 -47.14 29.82 13.79
CA ILE A 65 -46.61 28.51 13.30
C ILE A 65 -47.65 27.88 12.33
N SER A 66 -47.36 27.24 11.19
CA SER A 66 -46.34 26.23 10.81
C SER A 66 -45.96 26.39 9.30
N THR A 67 -45.32 25.50 8.49
CA THR A 67 -45.16 24.03 8.40
C THR A 67 -43.83 23.59 7.74
N GLU A 68 -43.58 22.26 7.75
CA GLU A 68 -42.62 21.45 6.95
C GLU A 68 -41.16 21.94 6.83
N PHE A 69 -40.25 21.50 7.70
CA PHE A 69 -39.57 20.17 7.75
C PHE A 69 -38.28 20.07 6.90
N VAL A 70 -37.14 20.32 7.57
CA VAL A 70 -35.79 19.93 7.16
C VAL A 70 -35.17 19.13 8.32
N PRO A 71 -34.56 17.95 8.09
CA PRO A 71 -33.86 17.23 9.14
C PRO A 71 -32.53 17.92 9.47
N PRO A 72 -32.23 18.23 10.74
CA PRO A 72 -30.95 18.80 11.16
C PRO A 72 -29.86 17.72 11.30
N THR A 73 -28.63 18.14 11.55
CA THR A 73 -27.60 17.28 12.15
C THR A 73 -26.95 18.04 13.29
N GLU A 74 -26.82 17.38 14.43
CA GLU A 74 -26.42 17.99 15.70
C GLU A 74 -24.90 18.19 15.81
N ALA A 75 -24.48 19.08 16.71
CA ALA A 75 -23.10 19.18 17.14
C ALA A 75 -22.91 18.38 18.45
N PRO A 76 -22.02 17.38 18.50
CA PRO A 76 -21.57 16.77 19.74
C PRO A 76 -20.24 17.37 20.23
N SER A 77 -19.98 17.21 21.52
CA SER A 77 -18.75 17.64 22.19
C SER A 77 -17.92 16.44 22.68
N MET A 78 -16.59 16.54 22.55
CA MET A 78 -15.58 15.65 23.13
C MET A 78 -15.53 14.18 22.66
N ASN A 79 -14.30 13.65 22.63
CA ASN A 79 -13.87 12.31 22.19
C ASN A 79 -14.13 12.05 20.68
N GLU A 80 -13.20 11.50 19.90
CA GLU A 80 -12.12 10.57 20.23
C GLU A 80 -10.73 11.02 19.72
N LYS A 81 -9.67 10.46 20.32
CA LYS A 81 -8.28 10.54 19.83
C LYS A 81 -7.86 9.20 19.23
N SER A 82 -8.00 9.05 17.90
CA SER A 82 -7.34 8.01 17.11
C SER A 82 -7.42 8.32 15.61
N VAL A 83 -6.56 7.71 14.80
CA VAL A 83 -6.56 7.83 13.32
C VAL A 83 -6.20 9.24 12.79
N LEU A 84 -5.11 9.82 13.30
CA LEU A 84 -4.32 10.82 12.56
C LEU A 84 -2.82 10.78 12.92
N ASP A 85 -2.30 9.59 13.26
CA ASP A 85 -0.99 9.42 13.89
C ASP A 85 -0.16 8.31 13.22
N GLU A 86 -0.11 8.32 11.88
CA GLU A 86 0.65 7.33 11.10
C GLU A 86 1.25 7.89 9.80
N THR A 87 1.65 9.17 9.79
CA THR A 87 2.45 9.75 8.68
C THR A 87 3.33 10.94 9.10
N ILE A 88 3.94 10.88 10.28
CA ILE A 88 4.91 11.90 10.75
C ILE A 88 6.30 11.26 10.83
N GLY A 89 7.17 11.59 9.86
CA GLY A 89 8.59 11.27 9.92
C GLY A 89 9.25 11.94 11.14
N LYS A 90 10.24 11.27 11.74
CA LYS A 90 10.85 11.57 13.06
C LYS A 90 10.95 13.06 13.42
N SER A 91 9.90 13.57 14.07
CA SER A 91 9.93 14.86 14.75
C SER A 91 10.90 14.83 15.92
N GLN A 92 11.63 15.92 16.17
CA GLN A 92 12.37 16.05 17.42
C GLN A 92 11.38 16.16 18.58
N GLN A 93 11.42 15.19 19.51
CA GLN A 93 10.72 15.31 20.80
C GLN A 93 11.27 16.54 21.54
N PRO A 94 10.43 17.42 22.10
CA PRO A 94 10.87 18.53 22.94
C PRO A 94 11.35 18.02 24.31
N GLY A 95 12.53 17.39 24.31
CA GLY A 95 13.15 16.75 25.47
C GLY A 95 14.65 16.52 25.31
N ASP A 96 15.14 16.23 24.09
CA ASP A 96 16.56 15.96 23.80
C ASP A 96 17.43 17.23 23.79
N SER A 97 17.54 17.90 24.94
CA SER A 97 18.80 18.53 25.32
C SER A 97 19.73 17.44 25.88
N PRO A 98 21.03 17.44 25.55
CA PRO A 98 21.95 16.49 26.16
C PRO A 98 21.95 16.67 27.68
N VAL A 99 21.89 15.54 28.40
CA VAL A 99 22.16 15.52 29.84
C VAL A 99 23.50 16.22 30.07
N VAL A 100 23.53 17.17 31.02
CA VAL A 100 24.78 17.77 31.49
C VAL A 100 25.66 16.63 31.97
N ALA A 101 26.84 16.47 31.37
CA ALA A 101 27.81 15.51 31.85
C ALA A 101 28.18 15.90 33.29
N GLU A 102 27.74 15.08 34.26
CA GLU A 102 28.27 15.16 35.62
C GLU A 102 29.79 14.91 35.54
N GLU A 103 30.56 15.72 36.25
CA GLU A 103 32.00 15.51 36.38
C GLU A 103 32.22 14.21 37.16
N ILE A 104 32.52 13.11 36.45
CA ILE A 104 33.02 11.90 37.08
C ILE A 104 34.35 12.28 37.76
N PRO A 105 34.45 12.20 39.10
CA PRO A 105 35.67 12.59 39.80
C PRO A 105 36.82 11.65 39.42
N ILE A 106 38.02 12.22 39.29
CA ILE A 106 39.23 11.46 39.01
C ILE A 106 39.68 10.76 40.30
N GLU A 107 39.20 9.55 40.55
CA GLU A 107 39.85 8.64 41.48
C GLU A 107 41.11 8.06 40.83
N THR A 108 42.25 8.26 41.49
CA THR A 108 43.53 7.63 41.14
C THR A 108 43.73 6.37 41.98
N PRO A 109 44.26 5.28 41.41
CA PRO A 109 44.49 4.05 42.17
C PRO A 109 45.81 4.11 42.94
N GLU A 110 45.73 4.06 44.28
CA GLU A 110 46.87 3.68 45.14
C GLU A 110 46.54 2.45 45.99
N VAL A 111 47.50 1.51 46.01
CA VAL A 111 47.50 0.23 46.73
C VAL A 111 48.99 -0.05 46.98
N GLN A 112 49.53 -0.22 48.20
CA GLN A 112 49.01 -0.38 49.56
C GLN A 112 50.14 0.04 50.55
N THR A 113 49.86 0.37 51.82
CA THR A 113 50.32 -0.37 53.03
C THR A 113 50.16 0.36 54.40
N ILE A 114 49.50 -0.32 55.34
CA ILE A 114 49.95 -0.62 56.74
C ILE A 114 50.31 0.55 57.71
N PHE A 115 49.35 0.81 58.62
CA PHE A 115 49.46 1.21 60.05
C PHE A 115 49.94 2.62 60.50
N GLU A 116 49.23 3.09 61.55
CA GLU A 116 49.56 4.06 62.62
C GLU A 116 50.93 4.80 62.57
N LYS A 117 51.03 6.12 62.83
CA LYS A 117 50.42 6.84 63.99
C LYS A 117 50.44 8.38 63.86
N GLU A 118 50.27 9.07 64.98
CA GLU A 118 49.98 10.51 65.14
C GLU A 118 51.10 11.51 64.76
N ASN A 119 50.67 12.66 64.21
CA ASN A 119 51.19 14.03 64.39
C ASN A 119 52.53 14.53 63.77
N SER A 120 52.49 15.82 63.41
CA SER A 120 53.58 16.82 63.28
C SER A 120 54.39 17.03 61.96
N SER A 121 54.07 18.17 61.33
CA SER A 121 54.98 19.21 60.76
C SER A 121 56.04 18.98 59.66
N GLU A 122 55.87 19.75 58.57
CA GLU A 122 56.86 20.53 57.78
C GLU A 122 57.75 19.94 56.63
N LYS A 123 57.58 20.56 55.45
CA LYS A 123 58.57 21.11 54.48
C LYS A 123 59.42 20.22 53.52
N SER A 124 59.46 20.72 52.26
CA SER A 124 60.66 20.94 51.41
C SER A 124 61.14 19.92 50.34
N CYS A 125 60.65 20.15 49.10
CA CYS A 125 61.44 20.41 47.87
C CYS A 125 62.28 19.33 47.11
N SER A 126 62.16 19.43 45.76
CA SER A 126 63.24 19.40 44.73
C SER A 126 63.84 18.09 44.14
N THR A 127 63.58 17.91 42.82
CA THR A 127 64.55 17.66 41.69
C THR A 127 65.29 16.30 41.50
N VAL A 128 65.68 15.84 40.28
CA VAL A 128 65.24 16.03 38.85
C VAL A 128 66.00 15.02 37.90
N ILE A 129 65.76 15.08 36.57
CA ILE A 129 66.46 14.51 35.35
C ILE A 129 66.35 13.02 34.87
N ASN A 130 65.78 12.90 33.65
CA ASN A 130 66.23 12.26 32.37
C ASN A 130 66.34 10.74 32.04
N GLU A 131 65.99 10.48 30.76
CA GLU A 131 66.50 9.47 29.77
C GLU A 131 66.29 7.95 30.01
N GLY A 132 66.10 7.08 28.99
CA GLY A 132 65.89 7.30 27.54
C GLY A 132 65.91 6.01 26.67
N THR A 133 65.21 6.02 25.52
CA THR A 133 65.43 5.26 24.23
C THR A 133 65.44 3.70 24.13
N GLU A 134 64.75 3.18 23.09
CA GLU A 134 65.07 2.01 22.20
C GLU A 134 65.09 0.54 22.75
N SER A 135 64.98 -0.56 21.97
CA SER A 135 64.29 -0.85 20.67
C SER A 135 64.22 -2.38 20.31
N VAL A 136 63.28 -2.79 19.41
CA VAL A 136 63.42 -3.77 18.27
C VAL A 136 63.52 -5.34 18.44
N GLN A 137 62.67 -6.08 17.67
CA GLN A 137 62.77 -7.48 17.08
C GLN A 137 62.88 -8.76 18.00
N SER A 138 62.65 -10.03 17.58
CA SER A 138 61.95 -10.70 16.42
C SER A 138 61.67 -12.24 16.64
N GLU A 139 60.86 -12.85 15.74
CA GLU A 139 60.94 -14.23 15.16
C GLU A 139 60.65 -15.59 15.88
N ASP A 140 59.55 -16.26 15.44
CA ASP A 140 59.48 -17.55 14.64
C ASP A 140 59.28 -19.00 15.22
N SER A 141 58.42 -19.77 14.49
CA SER A 141 58.38 -21.23 14.21
C SER A 141 57.85 -22.36 15.16
N LYS A 142 56.71 -22.97 14.71
CA LYS A 142 56.38 -24.41 14.44
C LYS A 142 56.36 -25.60 15.47
N GLU A 143 55.17 -26.22 15.53
CA GLU A 143 54.78 -27.67 15.37
C GLU A 143 55.14 -28.82 16.38
N ALA A 144 54.09 -29.28 17.09
CA ALA A 144 53.56 -30.67 17.22
C ALA A 144 54.27 -31.82 18.01
N THR A 145 53.59 -32.39 19.04
CA THR A 145 53.13 -33.82 19.16
C THR A 145 52.36 -34.13 20.48
N THR A 146 51.71 -35.31 20.58
CA THR A 146 50.84 -35.86 21.67
C THR A 146 51.54 -37.06 22.41
N PRO A 147 50.96 -37.98 23.26
CA PRO A 147 49.55 -38.32 23.65
C PRO A 147 49.31 -38.79 25.14
N ILE A 148 48.30 -39.68 25.37
CA ILE A 148 47.96 -40.54 26.57
C ILE A 148 46.92 -39.99 27.58
N GLU A 149 45.89 -40.69 28.13
CA GLU A 149 45.09 -41.92 27.79
C GLU A 149 43.86 -42.09 28.77
N LEU A 150 42.99 -43.10 28.56
CA LEU A 150 41.99 -43.76 29.46
C LEU A 150 40.53 -43.17 29.48
N THR A 151 39.41 -43.92 29.41
CA THR A 151 39.12 -45.40 29.31
C THR A 151 37.73 -45.73 28.72
N LYS A 152 37.62 -46.80 27.89
CA LYS A 152 36.61 -47.94 27.82
C LYS A 152 35.07 -47.69 27.95
N GLU A 153 34.12 -48.45 27.35
CA GLU A 153 34.13 -49.64 26.44
C GLU A 153 32.76 -49.88 25.72
N GLU A 154 32.80 -50.39 24.46
CA GLU A 154 31.88 -51.32 23.70
C GLU A 154 30.30 -51.23 23.71
N MET A 155 29.54 -52.05 22.96
CA MET A 155 29.38 -52.15 21.47
C MET A 155 28.09 -52.94 21.04
N ASN A 156 27.55 -52.67 19.85
CA ASN A 156 26.76 -53.56 18.93
C ASN A 156 25.27 -54.01 19.14
N SER A 157 24.50 -53.77 18.06
CA SER A 157 23.53 -54.66 17.34
C SER A 157 22.14 -55.09 17.87
N ASN A 158 21.11 -54.66 17.13
CA ASN A 158 19.92 -55.36 16.56
C ASN A 158 18.88 -56.16 17.41
N THR A 159 17.61 -55.97 16.99
CA THR A 159 16.50 -56.96 16.74
C THR A 159 15.19 -56.84 17.59
N SER A 160 14.07 -56.88 16.87
CA SER A 160 12.72 -57.44 17.22
C SER A 160 11.82 -56.86 18.35
N LEU A 161 10.69 -56.30 17.88
CA LEU A 161 9.26 -56.63 18.22
C LEU A 161 8.61 -56.31 19.59
N SER A 162 7.32 -55.95 19.46
CA SER A 162 6.17 -56.21 20.38
C SER A 162 6.23 -55.61 21.80
N SER A 163 5.32 -54.67 22.17
CA SER A 163 3.96 -54.92 22.73
C SER A 163 3.93 -54.67 24.26
N GLU A 164 2.87 -54.21 24.92
CA GLU A 164 1.53 -53.76 24.51
C GLU A 164 0.84 -52.98 25.67
N LYS A 165 -0.10 -52.06 25.35
CA LYS A 165 -1.38 -51.80 26.09
C LYS A 165 -1.32 -51.25 27.56
N GLU A 166 -2.43 -50.90 28.25
CA GLU A 166 -3.87 -51.11 27.95
C GLU A 166 -4.84 -50.00 28.47
N GLU A 167 -5.85 -49.65 27.64
CA GLU A 167 -7.26 -49.27 27.96
C GLU A 167 -7.61 -48.07 28.89
N LYS A 168 -8.88 -47.64 29.07
CA LYS A 168 -10.27 -48.19 28.84
C LYS A 168 -11.24 -47.00 28.54
N THR A 169 -12.45 -47.03 27.94
CA THR A 169 -13.43 -48.07 27.46
C THR A 169 -14.48 -47.42 26.50
N ALA A 170 -15.48 -48.19 26.02
CA ALA A 170 -16.88 -47.79 25.68
C ALA A 170 -17.20 -47.05 24.34
N LEU A 171 -18.27 -47.36 23.58
CA LEU A 171 -19.19 -48.54 23.51
C LEU A 171 -20.07 -48.52 22.21
N SER A 172 -20.40 -49.70 21.62
CA SER A 172 -21.66 -50.15 20.93
C SER A 172 -22.50 -49.24 19.96
N THR A 173 -23.23 -49.67 18.89
CA THR A 173 -23.47 -50.95 18.15
C THR A 173 -24.31 -50.71 16.85
N GLU A 174 -24.49 -51.76 15.99
CA GLU A 174 -25.62 -52.00 15.02
C GLU A 174 -25.73 -51.16 13.71
N SER A 175 -26.32 -51.62 12.58
CA SER A 175 -26.82 -52.96 12.15
C SER A 175 -26.97 -53.15 10.60
N HIS A 176 -26.87 -54.42 10.17
CA HIS A 176 -27.35 -55.19 8.97
C HIS A 176 -27.74 -54.64 7.55
N GLU A 177 -27.55 -55.56 6.58
CA GLU A 177 -28.03 -55.69 5.17
C GLU A 177 -29.34 -56.56 5.11
N PRO A 178 -29.92 -57.08 3.98
CA PRO A 178 -29.67 -56.96 2.52
C PRO A 178 -30.93 -56.83 1.56
N GLU A 179 -30.66 -56.77 0.23
CA GLU A 179 -31.44 -57.21 -0.99
C GLU A 179 -32.98 -57.06 -1.18
N LEU A 180 -33.43 -56.79 -2.44
CA LEU A 180 -34.31 -57.69 -3.27
C LEU A 180 -34.85 -57.12 -4.64
N LYS A 181 -34.89 -58.00 -5.68
CA LYS A 181 -35.85 -58.14 -6.84
C LYS A 181 -36.05 -57.10 -7.99
N LYS A 182 -35.43 -57.42 -9.14
CA LYS A 182 -35.95 -57.64 -10.54
C LYS A 182 -37.39 -57.23 -11.04
N VAL A 183 -37.43 -56.85 -12.35
CA VAL A 183 -38.46 -57.11 -13.42
C VAL A 183 -39.73 -56.20 -13.38
N GLU A 184 -40.40 -55.75 -14.47
CA GLU A 184 -40.58 -56.21 -15.89
C GLU A 184 -40.63 -55.06 -16.98
N GLU A 185 -41.20 -55.33 -18.18
CA GLU A 185 -41.31 -54.46 -19.40
C GLU A 185 -42.59 -53.54 -19.39
N SER A 186 -43.07 -52.79 -20.41
CA SER A 186 -42.93 -52.79 -21.90
C SER A 186 -43.52 -51.56 -22.65
N GLY A 187 -42.95 -51.19 -23.82
CA GLY A 187 -43.63 -50.54 -25.00
C GLY A 187 -44.10 -49.07 -24.94
N ASP A 188 -44.43 -48.34 -26.03
CA ASP A 188 -44.23 -48.41 -27.51
C ASP A 188 -44.79 -47.07 -28.13
N THR A 189 -44.83 -46.61 -29.41
CA THR A 189 -44.48 -47.05 -30.80
C THR A 189 -44.31 -45.79 -31.72
N GLN A 190 -43.83 -45.96 -32.99
CA GLN A 190 -43.96 -45.03 -34.17
C GLN A 190 -43.08 -43.74 -34.19
N LYS A 191 -42.59 -43.12 -35.29
CA LYS A 191 -42.48 -43.27 -36.79
C LYS A 191 -41.58 -42.07 -37.29
N GLU A 192 -41.13 -41.75 -38.53
CA GLU A 192 -41.01 -42.24 -39.95
C GLU A 192 -39.93 -41.29 -40.64
N LYS A 193 -39.62 -41.15 -41.96
CA LYS A 193 -40.11 -41.69 -43.25
C LYS A 193 -39.01 -41.74 -44.36
N ILE A 194 -38.86 -42.92 -44.96
CA ILE A 194 -38.23 -43.38 -46.22
C ILE A 194 -38.25 -42.43 -47.46
N LYS A 195 -37.19 -42.46 -48.30
CA LYS A 195 -37.16 -42.41 -49.81
C LYS A 195 -35.71 -42.48 -50.35
N LYS A 196 -35.37 -43.01 -51.55
CA LYS A 196 -35.98 -44.05 -52.43
C LYS A 196 -34.92 -44.62 -53.42
N GLU A 197 -35.25 -45.65 -54.21
CA GLU A 197 -34.31 -46.36 -55.10
C GLU A 197 -34.11 -45.71 -56.50
N ALA A 198 -33.03 -46.09 -57.20
CA ALA A 198 -33.05 -46.45 -58.64
C ALA A 198 -31.71 -47.06 -59.14
N VAL A 199 -31.68 -48.35 -59.49
CA VAL A 199 -30.73 -48.97 -60.45
C VAL A 199 -31.48 -50.05 -61.25
N SER A 200 -31.15 -50.23 -62.53
CA SER A 200 -31.85 -51.11 -63.47
C SER A 200 -31.44 -52.60 -63.36
N SER A 201 -32.31 -53.47 -63.89
CA SER A 201 -32.13 -54.92 -63.88
C SER A 201 -31.48 -55.44 -65.18
N THR A 202 -30.53 -56.36 -65.04
CA THR A 202 -30.16 -57.35 -66.07
C THR A 202 -30.02 -58.71 -65.38
N SER A 203 -30.65 -59.75 -65.94
CA SER A 203 -30.79 -61.04 -65.25
C SER A 203 -29.75 -62.07 -65.70
N SER A 204 -29.00 -62.59 -64.73
CA SER A 204 -28.30 -63.87 -64.83
C SER A 204 -28.78 -64.78 -63.70
N LYS A 205 -28.84 -66.10 -63.94
CA LYS A 205 -29.49 -67.05 -63.02
C LYS A 205 -28.48 -67.69 -62.08
N GLU A 206 -28.32 -67.12 -60.88
CA GLU A 206 -27.77 -67.88 -59.76
C GLU A 206 -28.77 -68.96 -59.30
N VAL A 207 -28.28 -70.18 -59.05
CA VAL A 207 -29.08 -71.31 -58.55
C VAL A 207 -28.69 -71.58 -57.11
N THR A 208 -29.33 -70.87 -56.19
CA THR A 208 -29.03 -70.95 -54.75
C THR A 208 -29.54 -72.27 -54.16
N LEU A 209 -28.67 -73.28 -54.08
CA LEU A 209 -28.94 -74.53 -53.38
C LEU A 209 -28.99 -74.28 -51.86
N ILE A 210 -30.21 -74.25 -51.31
CA ILE A 210 -30.45 -74.20 -49.86
C ILE A 210 -30.14 -75.58 -49.27
N VAL A 211 -29.05 -75.70 -48.52
CA VAL A 211 -28.68 -76.93 -47.80
C VAL A 211 -29.42 -76.98 -46.45
N PRO A 212 -30.24 -78.02 -46.17
CA PRO A 212 -30.90 -78.18 -44.88
C PRO A 212 -29.90 -78.39 -43.74
N GLN A 213 -30.27 -77.96 -42.52
CA GLN A 213 -29.44 -78.20 -41.34
C GLN A 213 -29.31 -79.70 -41.04
N THR A 214 -28.10 -80.15 -40.72
CA THR A 214 -27.78 -81.56 -40.44
C THR A 214 -28.63 -82.12 -39.30
N ALA A 215 -29.41 -83.15 -39.59
CA ALA A 215 -30.19 -83.85 -38.58
C ALA A 215 -29.27 -84.43 -37.48
N ARG A 216 -29.54 -84.11 -36.21
CA ARG A 216 -28.86 -84.73 -35.07
C ARG A 216 -29.02 -86.25 -35.12
N SER A 217 -27.99 -86.96 -34.65
CA SER A 217 -27.93 -88.42 -34.56
C SER A 217 -29.22 -89.04 -34.01
N ALA A 218 -30.05 -89.58 -34.90
CA ALA A 218 -31.25 -90.30 -34.52
C ALA A 218 -30.83 -91.57 -33.78
N ARG A 219 -30.99 -91.58 -32.46
CA ARG A 219 -30.66 -92.72 -31.59
C ARG A 219 -31.56 -93.89 -31.98
N VAL A 220 -31.04 -94.80 -32.81
CA VAL A 220 -31.78 -95.92 -33.39
C VAL A 220 -32.40 -96.75 -32.27
N ARG A 221 -33.72 -96.60 -32.08
CA ARG A 221 -34.54 -97.58 -31.36
C ARG A 221 -34.26 -98.95 -31.99
N ARG A 222 -34.33 -100.03 -31.20
CA ARG A 222 -34.31 -101.41 -31.74
C ARG A 222 -35.58 -101.68 -32.57
N ALA A 223 -35.67 -101.07 -33.75
CA ALA A 223 -36.41 -101.64 -34.85
C ALA A 223 -35.85 -103.04 -35.08
N THR A 224 -36.72 -104.01 -35.30
CA THR A 224 -36.32 -105.39 -35.49
C THR A 224 -35.33 -105.47 -36.66
N ASN A 225 -34.23 -106.23 -36.49
CA ASN A 225 -33.25 -106.51 -37.56
C ASN A 225 -33.84 -107.41 -38.68
N THR A 226 -35.16 -107.38 -38.86
CA THR A 226 -35.92 -108.22 -39.77
C THR A 226 -36.92 -107.34 -40.53
N ALA A 227 -36.97 -107.51 -41.85
CA ALA A 227 -37.91 -106.83 -42.73
C ALA A 227 -38.63 -107.87 -43.60
N VAL A 228 -39.85 -107.54 -44.06
CA VAL A 228 -40.55 -108.36 -45.06
C VAL A 228 -40.00 -108.00 -46.44
N LEU A 229 -39.71 -109.01 -47.27
CA LEU A 229 -39.29 -108.80 -48.64
C LEU A 229 -40.51 -108.48 -49.52
N GLY A 230 -40.64 -107.21 -49.90
CA GLY A 230 -41.54 -106.79 -50.97
C GLY A 230 -40.97 -107.19 -52.34
N GLY A 231 -41.85 -107.60 -53.25
CA GLY A 231 -41.51 -107.94 -54.62
C GLY A 231 -42.62 -107.53 -55.58
N ARG A 232 -42.26 -106.99 -56.74
CA ARG A 232 -43.15 -106.92 -57.90
C ARG A 232 -42.50 -107.66 -59.06
N LYS A 233 -43.22 -108.62 -59.64
CA LYS A 233 -42.79 -109.31 -60.86
C LYS A 233 -42.83 -108.36 -62.05
N ILE A 234 -41.77 -108.42 -62.85
CA ILE A 234 -41.63 -107.72 -64.11
C ILE A 234 -41.59 -108.80 -65.19
N ASP A 235 -42.58 -108.79 -66.06
CA ASP A 235 -42.53 -109.53 -67.32
C ASP A 235 -41.60 -108.80 -68.30
N TRP A 236 -40.81 -109.57 -69.04
CA TRP A 236 -39.83 -109.10 -70.01
C TRP A 236 -39.88 -109.84 -71.35
N GLY A 237 -40.86 -110.75 -71.55
CA GLY A 237 -41.02 -111.55 -72.75
C GLY A 237 -40.55 -113.01 -72.62
N GLU A 238 -40.31 -113.66 -73.76
CA GLU A 238 -39.96 -115.07 -73.82
C GLU A 238 -38.63 -115.42 -73.13
N ASN A 239 -38.48 -116.70 -72.79
CA ASN A 239 -37.55 -117.19 -71.78
C ASN A 239 -36.07 -116.86 -72.09
N ILE A 240 -35.38 -116.19 -71.15
CA ILE A 240 -33.94 -115.95 -71.28
C ILE A 240 -33.22 -117.30 -71.22
N GLY A 241 -32.38 -117.55 -72.23
CA GLY A 241 -31.56 -118.75 -72.31
C GLY A 241 -30.71 -118.98 -71.05
N VAL A 242 -30.41 -120.26 -70.79
CA VAL A 242 -29.81 -120.77 -69.54
C VAL A 242 -28.71 -119.85 -68.98
N ILE A 243 -29.00 -119.22 -67.85
CA ILE A 243 -28.09 -118.32 -67.12
C ILE A 243 -27.18 -119.17 -66.23
N SER A 244 -25.89 -118.80 -66.18
CA SER A 244 -24.90 -119.44 -65.33
C SER A 244 -24.43 -118.52 -64.20
N SER A 245 -24.57 -119.02 -62.97
CA SER A 245 -24.14 -118.38 -61.73
C SER A 245 -23.32 -119.35 -60.87
N ALA A 246 -22.59 -118.85 -59.88
CA ALA A 246 -21.79 -119.71 -59.00
C ALA A 246 -22.65 -120.67 -58.14
N ASN A 247 -23.89 -120.26 -57.79
CA ASN A 247 -24.80 -121.05 -56.96
C ASN A 247 -25.67 -122.01 -57.77
N ASN A 248 -25.94 -121.69 -59.03
CA ASN A 248 -26.64 -122.55 -59.98
C ASN A 248 -26.08 -122.33 -61.39
N PRO A 249 -25.39 -123.33 -61.98
CA PRO A 249 -24.74 -123.17 -63.28
C PRO A 249 -25.71 -123.22 -64.46
N ASN A 250 -26.93 -123.75 -64.28
CA ASN A 250 -27.91 -123.92 -65.35
C ASN A 250 -29.33 -123.58 -64.85
N PHE A 251 -29.75 -122.31 -64.88
CA PHE A 251 -31.14 -121.93 -64.60
C PHE A 251 -31.75 -121.02 -65.67
N THR A 252 -33.01 -121.27 -66.03
CA THR A 252 -33.84 -120.40 -66.88
C THR A 252 -34.58 -119.38 -66.00
N LEU A 253 -34.77 -118.17 -66.52
CA LEU A 253 -35.35 -117.06 -65.75
C LEU A 253 -36.54 -116.45 -66.51
N ASN A 254 -37.74 -116.95 -66.18
CA ASN A 254 -38.99 -116.59 -66.85
C ASN A 254 -39.44 -115.14 -66.59
N TYR A 255 -38.99 -114.50 -65.50
CA TYR A 255 -39.35 -113.12 -65.11
C TYR A 255 -38.28 -112.54 -64.16
N MET A 256 -38.22 -111.21 -64.06
CA MET A 256 -37.47 -110.53 -63.00
C MET A 256 -38.40 -110.16 -61.84
N VAL A 257 -37.84 -109.99 -60.64
CA VAL A 257 -38.53 -109.35 -59.50
C VAL A 257 -37.82 -108.05 -59.16
N ARG A 258 -38.56 -106.95 -59.09
CA ARG A 258 -38.11 -105.74 -58.42
C ARG A 258 -38.38 -105.86 -56.94
N PHE A 259 -37.31 -105.87 -56.14
CA PHE A 259 -37.40 -106.03 -54.70
C PHE A 259 -37.47 -104.67 -54.01
N GLU A 260 -38.26 -104.60 -52.94
CA GLU A 260 -38.35 -103.41 -52.10
C GLU A 260 -38.36 -103.82 -50.62
N ILE A 261 -37.59 -103.11 -49.81
CA ILE A 261 -37.44 -103.38 -48.38
C ILE A 261 -37.55 -102.05 -47.64
N ASN A 262 -38.54 -101.94 -46.75
CA ASN A 262 -38.84 -100.73 -45.97
C ASN A 262 -39.00 -99.46 -46.83
N GLY A 263 -39.57 -99.60 -48.05
CA GLY A 263 -39.74 -98.50 -49.00
C GLY A 263 -38.47 -98.08 -49.75
N GLN A 264 -37.32 -98.72 -49.50
CA GLN A 264 -36.12 -98.56 -50.31
C GLN A 264 -36.06 -99.65 -51.38
N VAL A 265 -35.62 -99.27 -52.59
CA VAL A 265 -35.40 -100.21 -53.69
C VAL A 265 -34.21 -101.10 -53.34
N ALA A 266 -34.41 -102.40 -53.48
CA ALA A 266 -33.44 -103.42 -53.14
C ALA A 266 -33.12 -104.28 -54.38
N PHE A 267 -31.97 -104.94 -54.38
CA PHE A 267 -31.45 -105.71 -55.51
C PHE A 267 -30.99 -107.08 -55.05
N CYS A 268 -31.26 -108.13 -55.83
CA CYS A 268 -30.67 -109.44 -55.59
C CYS A 268 -29.14 -109.37 -55.65
N ILE A 269 -28.49 -109.97 -54.65
CA ILE A 269 -27.04 -110.17 -54.58
C ILE A 269 -26.67 -111.65 -54.39
N GLU A 270 -27.59 -112.56 -54.72
CA GLU A 270 -27.41 -114.02 -54.70
C GLU A 270 -28.10 -114.68 -55.91
N PRO A 271 -27.60 -114.44 -57.14
CA PRO A 271 -28.16 -115.04 -58.36
C PRO A 271 -28.12 -116.58 -58.32
N GLY A 272 -29.05 -117.22 -59.02
CA GLY A 272 -29.21 -118.68 -59.08
C GLY A 272 -30.07 -119.30 -57.97
N VAL A 273 -30.42 -118.54 -56.93
CA VAL A 273 -31.32 -118.96 -55.82
C VAL A 273 -32.70 -118.32 -56.01
N ALA A 274 -33.78 -118.98 -55.57
CA ALA A 274 -35.14 -118.41 -55.60
C ALA A 274 -35.38 -117.41 -54.45
N ALA A 275 -36.13 -116.33 -54.70
CA ALA A 275 -36.54 -115.37 -53.67
C ALA A 275 -37.81 -115.82 -52.94
N ALA A 276 -37.90 -115.48 -51.65
CA ALA A 276 -39.08 -115.74 -50.83
C ALA A 276 -39.90 -114.45 -50.65
N GLU A 277 -40.60 -114.03 -51.70
CA GLU A 277 -41.48 -112.85 -51.68
C GLU A 277 -42.52 -112.93 -50.55
N GLY A 278 -42.79 -111.80 -49.88
CA GLY A 278 -43.73 -111.73 -48.74
C GLY A 278 -43.23 -112.37 -47.43
N GLN A 279 -42.02 -112.93 -47.40
CA GLN A 279 -41.43 -113.55 -46.21
C GLN A 279 -40.50 -112.60 -45.45
N VAL A 280 -40.26 -112.92 -44.17
CA VAL A 280 -39.33 -112.18 -43.30
C VAL A 280 -37.87 -112.58 -43.58
N TYR A 281 -37.01 -111.57 -43.72
CA TYR A 281 -35.57 -111.65 -43.94
C TYR A 281 -34.80 -110.86 -42.87
N THR A 282 -33.60 -111.31 -42.50
CA THR A 282 -32.76 -110.67 -41.46
C THR A 282 -31.67 -109.78 -42.07
N ALA A 283 -31.58 -108.53 -41.62
CA ALA A 283 -30.61 -107.54 -42.04
C ALA A 283 -29.21 -107.76 -41.43
N THR A 284 -28.19 -107.53 -42.25
CA THR A 284 -26.76 -107.53 -41.89
C THR A 284 -26.05 -106.41 -42.65
N ALA A 285 -24.88 -105.93 -42.17
CA ALA A 285 -24.08 -104.98 -42.95
C ALA A 285 -23.61 -105.63 -44.26
N LEU A 286 -23.63 -104.89 -45.38
CA LEU A 286 -23.33 -105.46 -46.71
C LEU A 286 -21.95 -106.15 -46.77
N GLU A 287 -20.98 -105.67 -46.01
CA GLU A 287 -19.61 -106.23 -45.95
C GLU A 287 -19.48 -107.58 -45.26
N ASN A 288 -20.43 -107.96 -44.43
CA ASN A 288 -20.51 -109.30 -43.86
C ASN A 288 -20.92 -110.35 -44.90
N TYR A 289 -21.39 -109.91 -46.07
CA TYR A 289 -21.82 -110.75 -47.19
C TYR A 289 -20.93 -110.54 -48.43
N LEU A 290 -20.88 -109.32 -48.99
CA LEU A 290 -19.96 -108.95 -50.07
C LEU A 290 -18.63 -108.46 -49.47
N LYS A 291 -17.69 -109.39 -49.23
CA LYS A 291 -16.41 -109.10 -48.55
C LYS A 291 -15.47 -108.17 -49.34
N ASP A 292 -15.48 -108.21 -50.66
CA ASP A 292 -14.61 -107.38 -51.51
C ASP A 292 -15.11 -105.91 -51.56
N LEU A 293 -14.20 -104.96 -51.28
CA LEU A 293 -14.50 -103.53 -51.21
C LEU A 293 -14.80 -102.91 -52.59
N ASN A 294 -14.16 -103.38 -53.65
CA ASN A 294 -14.38 -102.90 -55.02
C ASN A 294 -15.71 -103.41 -55.56
N ILE A 295 -16.08 -104.66 -55.26
CA ILE A 295 -17.42 -105.20 -55.51
C ILE A 295 -18.46 -104.37 -54.76
N ARG A 296 -18.29 -104.11 -53.44
CA ARG A 296 -19.22 -103.25 -52.68
C ARG A 296 -19.34 -101.84 -53.27
N LYS A 297 -18.22 -101.20 -53.61
CA LYS A 297 -18.20 -99.88 -54.26
C LYS A 297 -18.99 -99.92 -55.58
N LYS A 298 -18.69 -100.89 -56.45
CA LYS A 298 -19.35 -101.02 -57.76
C LYS A 298 -20.84 -101.32 -57.61
N THR A 299 -21.25 -102.31 -56.82
CA THR A 299 -22.68 -102.66 -56.68
C THR A 299 -23.51 -101.55 -56.04
N SER A 300 -22.97 -100.81 -55.05
CA SER A 300 -23.65 -99.65 -54.47
C SER A 300 -23.68 -98.43 -55.38
N LEU A 301 -22.61 -98.13 -56.14
CA LEU A 301 -22.65 -97.05 -57.13
C LEU A 301 -23.51 -97.39 -58.36
N ILE A 302 -23.59 -98.67 -58.78
CA ILE A 302 -24.53 -99.13 -59.83
C ILE A 302 -25.97 -98.96 -59.34
N SER A 303 -26.28 -99.39 -58.11
CA SER A 303 -27.59 -99.16 -57.49
C SER A 303 -27.90 -97.66 -57.41
N TYR A 304 -26.96 -96.85 -56.91
CA TYR A 304 -27.14 -95.42 -56.72
C TYR A 304 -27.28 -94.66 -58.03
N LEU A 305 -26.23 -94.61 -58.84
CA LEU A 305 -26.18 -93.83 -60.08
C LEU A 305 -27.08 -94.43 -61.16
N GLY A 306 -27.11 -95.76 -61.25
CA GLY A 306 -27.86 -96.47 -62.29
C GLY A 306 -29.36 -96.58 -62.05
N TYR A 307 -29.82 -96.49 -60.79
CA TYR A 307 -31.26 -96.49 -60.50
C TYR A 307 -31.72 -95.44 -59.48
N VAL A 308 -31.13 -95.34 -58.29
CA VAL A 308 -31.65 -94.48 -57.20
C VAL A 308 -31.62 -92.98 -57.56
N THR A 309 -30.59 -92.48 -58.24
CA THR A 309 -30.52 -91.10 -58.75
C THR A 309 -30.82 -90.98 -60.26
N SER A 310 -31.08 -92.09 -60.95
CA SER A 310 -31.52 -92.07 -62.34
C SER A 310 -32.86 -91.31 -62.47
N LYS A 311 -32.99 -90.49 -63.53
CA LYS A 311 -34.27 -89.88 -63.91
C LYS A 311 -35.21 -90.91 -64.53
N ASP A 312 -34.67 -91.90 -65.25
CA ASP A 312 -35.44 -93.06 -65.70
C ASP A 312 -35.60 -94.04 -64.53
N LYS A 313 -36.86 -94.29 -64.15
CA LYS A 313 -37.28 -95.21 -63.10
C LYS A 313 -37.99 -96.46 -63.66
N SER A 314 -37.98 -96.65 -64.97
CA SER A 314 -38.58 -97.81 -65.64
C SER A 314 -38.05 -99.13 -65.10
N ASP A 315 -38.87 -100.17 -65.26
CA ASP A 315 -38.49 -101.53 -64.89
C ASP A 315 -37.31 -102.04 -65.75
N GLU A 316 -37.17 -101.55 -66.98
CA GLU A 316 -35.98 -101.78 -67.82
C GLU A 316 -34.70 -101.23 -67.17
N GLN A 317 -34.74 -100.02 -66.62
CA GLN A 317 -33.58 -99.43 -65.95
C GLN A 317 -33.24 -100.14 -64.63
N TYR A 318 -34.27 -100.61 -63.90
CA TYR A 318 -34.06 -101.48 -62.75
C TYR A 318 -33.40 -102.80 -63.16
N ILE A 319 -33.89 -103.45 -64.23
CA ILE A 319 -33.31 -104.69 -64.77
C ILE A 319 -31.85 -104.46 -65.22
N ALA A 320 -31.56 -103.33 -65.88
CA ALA A 320 -30.19 -103.00 -66.27
C ALA A 320 -29.24 -102.86 -65.07
N ALA A 321 -29.65 -102.13 -64.02
CA ALA A 321 -28.88 -102.04 -62.79
C ALA A 321 -28.73 -103.41 -62.09
N GLN A 322 -29.81 -104.21 -62.03
CA GLN A 322 -29.81 -105.54 -61.43
C GLN A 322 -28.89 -106.54 -62.16
N PHE A 323 -28.91 -106.54 -63.49
CA PHE A 323 -28.01 -107.35 -64.31
C PHE A 323 -26.55 -106.88 -64.17
N MET A 324 -26.26 -105.58 -64.18
CA MET A 324 -24.90 -105.08 -63.93
C MET A 324 -24.39 -105.45 -62.53
N ILE A 325 -25.26 -105.48 -61.51
CA ILE A 325 -24.92 -106.00 -60.18
C ILE A 325 -24.55 -107.48 -60.26
N TRP A 326 -25.32 -108.30 -61.01
CA TRP A 326 -25.02 -109.73 -61.20
C TRP A 326 -23.73 -109.98 -62.01
N GLU A 327 -23.42 -109.17 -63.01
CA GLU A 327 -22.14 -109.22 -63.74
C GLU A 327 -20.96 -108.89 -62.83
N VAL A 328 -21.09 -107.86 -61.97
CA VAL A 328 -20.07 -107.52 -60.96
C VAL A 328 -19.92 -108.63 -59.90
N LEU A 329 -20.94 -109.45 -59.70
CA LEU A 329 -20.91 -110.67 -58.88
C LEU A 329 -20.50 -111.93 -59.68
N GLY A 330 -20.05 -111.79 -60.92
CA GLY A 330 -19.48 -112.87 -61.75
C GLY A 330 -20.48 -113.72 -62.54
N THR A 331 -21.75 -113.32 -62.61
CA THR A 331 -22.79 -114.03 -63.38
C THR A 331 -22.63 -113.76 -64.87
N LYS A 332 -22.75 -114.80 -65.71
CA LYS A 332 -22.74 -114.65 -67.18
C LYS A 332 -24.16 -114.67 -67.72
N ILE A 333 -24.59 -113.56 -68.31
CA ILE A 333 -25.94 -113.35 -68.82
C ILE A 333 -25.93 -113.47 -70.36
N PRO A 334 -26.53 -114.51 -70.97
CA PRO A 334 -26.55 -114.69 -72.41
C PRO A 334 -27.63 -113.81 -73.05
N ILE A 335 -27.26 -112.61 -73.49
CA ILE A 335 -28.18 -111.64 -74.10
C ILE A 335 -28.51 -112.07 -75.55
N LYS A 336 -29.59 -112.83 -75.71
CA LYS A 336 -30.29 -113.05 -76.99
C LYS A 336 -31.80 -113.01 -76.76
N ASN A 337 -32.52 -112.38 -77.67
CA ASN A 337 -33.99 -112.29 -77.73
C ASN A 337 -34.69 -111.65 -76.51
N ILE A 338 -33.99 -110.87 -75.68
CA ILE A 338 -34.63 -110.09 -74.60
C ILE A 338 -35.23 -108.79 -75.15
N ARG A 339 -36.35 -108.33 -74.57
CA ARG A 339 -37.09 -107.14 -75.04
C ARG A 339 -36.48 -105.79 -74.62
N ILE A 340 -35.31 -105.79 -73.97
CA ILE A 340 -34.71 -104.65 -73.27
C ILE A 340 -33.36 -104.31 -73.90
N ASP A 341 -33.14 -103.04 -74.23
CA ASP A 341 -31.85 -102.49 -74.69
C ASP A 341 -30.84 -102.40 -73.52
N TYR A 342 -30.36 -103.56 -73.09
CA TYR A 342 -29.47 -103.70 -71.95
C TYR A 342 -28.10 -103.04 -72.21
N ASP A 343 -27.51 -103.23 -73.38
CA ASP A 343 -26.15 -102.76 -73.67
C ASP A 343 -26.07 -101.23 -73.69
N ARG A 344 -27.08 -100.53 -74.21
CA ARG A 344 -27.17 -99.06 -74.11
C ARG A 344 -27.33 -98.60 -72.66
N ARG A 345 -28.25 -99.18 -71.90
CA ARG A 345 -28.50 -98.81 -70.49
C ARG A 345 -27.25 -99.08 -69.64
N LYS A 346 -26.56 -100.19 -69.88
CA LYS A 346 -25.27 -100.54 -69.28
C LYS A 346 -24.16 -99.54 -69.63
N ALA A 347 -24.06 -99.11 -70.88
CA ALA A 347 -23.11 -98.07 -71.29
C ALA A 347 -23.38 -96.71 -70.61
N GLU A 348 -24.65 -96.34 -70.43
CA GLU A 348 -25.04 -95.12 -69.70
C GLU A 348 -24.64 -95.19 -68.21
N ILE A 349 -24.98 -96.29 -67.52
CA ILE A 349 -24.59 -96.51 -66.12
C ILE A 349 -23.05 -96.52 -66.00
N GLN A 350 -22.34 -97.17 -66.92
CA GLN A 350 -20.87 -97.21 -66.92
C GLN A 350 -20.24 -95.83 -67.13
N ARG A 351 -20.86 -94.96 -67.95
CA ARG A 351 -20.43 -93.55 -68.09
C ARG A 351 -20.59 -92.79 -66.78
N LEU A 352 -21.69 -92.98 -66.05
CA LEU A 352 -21.89 -92.36 -64.74
C LEU A 352 -20.85 -92.83 -63.71
N LEU A 353 -20.54 -94.13 -63.67
CA LEU A 353 -19.48 -94.70 -62.83
C LEU A 353 -18.10 -94.11 -63.15
N ASN A 354 -17.75 -94.00 -64.44
CA ASN A 354 -16.47 -93.44 -64.86
C ASN A 354 -16.35 -91.95 -64.46
N ASN A 355 -17.41 -91.15 -64.66
CA ASN A 355 -17.45 -89.76 -64.25
C ASN A 355 -17.36 -89.56 -62.72
N PHE A 356 -17.81 -90.55 -61.93
CA PHE A 356 -17.77 -90.49 -60.47
C PHE A 356 -16.34 -90.55 -59.91
N ASP A 357 -15.40 -91.25 -60.57
CA ASP A 357 -14.00 -91.33 -60.12
C ASP A 357 -13.11 -90.18 -60.63
N VAL A 358 -13.64 -89.28 -61.47
CA VAL A 358 -12.99 -88.00 -61.82
C VAL A 358 -13.00 -87.05 -60.61
N ARG A 359 -11.94 -86.23 -60.45
CA ARG A 359 -11.78 -85.23 -59.38
C ARG A 359 -11.51 -83.85 -59.97
N ALA A 360 -11.80 -82.79 -59.21
CA ALA A 360 -11.43 -81.42 -59.57
C ALA A 360 -9.89 -81.25 -59.59
N THR A 361 -9.38 -80.36 -60.45
CA THR A 361 -7.93 -80.07 -60.50
C THR A 361 -7.38 -79.47 -59.20
N PHE A 362 -8.26 -78.89 -58.36
CA PHE A 362 -7.91 -78.38 -57.05
C PHE A 362 -7.77 -79.45 -55.94
N HIS A 363 -8.09 -80.72 -56.21
CA HIS A 363 -8.08 -81.77 -55.19
C HIS A 363 -6.71 -81.88 -54.48
N ASN A 364 -6.73 -81.69 -53.17
CA ASN A 364 -5.58 -81.60 -52.25
C ASN A 364 -4.63 -80.41 -52.42
N GLN A 365 -4.93 -79.43 -53.28
CA GLN A 365 -4.17 -78.18 -53.32
C GLN A 365 -4.28 -77.42 -51.98
N THR A 366 -3.26 -76.61 -51.66
CA THR A 366 -3.23 -75.76 -50.46
C THR A 366 -3.07 -74.31 -50.86
N HIS A 367 -3.96 -73.45 -50.37
CA HIS A 367 -3.98 -72.01 -50.66
C HIS A 367 -3.88 -71.19 -49.37
N THR A 368 -3.22 -70.02 -49.41
CA THR A 368 -3.17 -69.09 -48.27
C THR A 368 -4.12 -67.93 -48.52
N VAL A 369 -4.88 -67.52 -47.50
CA VAL A 369 -5.90 -66.47 -47.60
C VAL A 369 -5.79 -65.52 -46.40
N LYS A 370 -5.90 -64.21 -46.60
CA LYS A 370 -6.02 -63.24 -45.51
C LYS A 370 -7.47 -63.11 -45.05
N ILE A 371 -7.66 -62.68 -43.79
CA ILE A 371 -9.00 -62.45 -43.24
C ILE A 371 -9.70 -61.33 -44.01
N GLY A 372 -10.89 -61.61 -44.55
CA GLY A 372 -11.66 -60.68 -45.39
C GLY A 372 -11.36 -60.70 -46.89
N GLU A 373 -10.35 -61.45 -47.36
CA GLU A 373 -10.10 -61.64 -48.79
C GLU A 373 -10.93 -62.80 -49.38
N THR A 374 -11.27 -62.70 -50.68
CA THR A 374 -11.96 -63.75 -51.44
C THR A 374 -10.97 -64.49 -52.34
N LEU A 375 -10.61 -65.71 -51.95
CA LEU A 375 -9.89 -66.66 -52.81
C LEU A 375 -10.86 -67.23 -53.86
N LYS A 376 -10.40 -67.41 -55.10
CA LYS A 376 -11.14 -68.07 -56.18
C LYS A 376 -10.34 -69.24 -56.74
N VAL A 377 -10.95 -70.42 -56.85
CA VAL A 377 -10.27 -71.68 -57.23
C VAL A 377 -11.06 -72.38 -58.35
N LYS A 378 -10.42 -72.61 -59.51
CA LYS A 378 -11.05 -73.26 -60.68
C LYS A 378 -10.98 -74.79 -60.59
N SER A 379 -12.05 -75.48 -60.97
CA SER A 379 -12.09 -76.96 -60.99
C SER A 379 -11.43 -77.61 -62.20
N GLY A 380 -11.22 -76.86 -63.29
CA GLY A 380 -10.57 -77.31 -64.53
C GLY A 380 -11.36 -78.33 -65.38
N ASN A 381 -12.41 -78.93 -64.83
CA ASN A 381 -13.33 -79.89 -65.46
C ASN A 381 -14.74 -79.71 -64.89
N ASP A 382 -15.71 -80.52 -65.32
CA ASP A 382 -17.13 -80.44 -64.95
C ASP A 382 -17.48 -80.95 -63.54
N PHE A 383 -16.48 -81.26 -62.69
CA PHE A 383 -16.69 -81.88 -61.37
C PHE A 383 -17.68 -81.12 -60.48
N LEU A 384 -17.61 -79.78 -60.43
CA LEU A 384 -18.48 -78.96 -59.57
C LEU A 384 -19.97 -79.11 -59.91
N GLN A 385 -20.32 -79.45 -61.16
CA GLN A 385 -21.71 -79.69 -61.57
C GLN A 385 -22.29 -81.01 -61.00
N ARG A 386 -21.43 -81.90 -60.50
CA ARG A 386 -21.82 -83.18 -59.89
C ARG A 386 -21.84 -83.17 -58.37
N VAL A 387 -21.40 -82.09 -57.73
CA VAL A 387 -21.39 -81.94 -56.27
C VAL A 387 -22.83 -81.96 -55.72
N LYS A 388 -22.99 -82.56 -54.53
CA LYS A 388 -24.25 -82.72 -53.79
C LYS A 388 -24.17 -82.20 -52.35
N ASP A 389 -22.99 -82.25 -51.74
CA ASP A 389 -22.73 -81.81 -50.37
C ASP A 389 -21.36 -81.12 -50.30
N ILE A 390 -21.23 -80.10 -49.42
CA ILE A 390 -20.01 -79.32 -49.23
C ILE A 390 -19.73 -79.18 -47.73
N GLN A 391 -18.73 -79.91 -47.25
CA GLN A 391 -18.37 -79.93 -45.82
C GLN A 391 -17.23 -78.95 -45.56
N LYS A 392 -17.46 -77.98 -44.67
CA LYS A 392 -16.54 -76.87 -44.36
C LYS A 392 -16.57 -76.53 -42.85
N PRO A 393 -15.45 -76.10 -42.24
CA PRO A 393 -15.41 -75.70 -40.84
C PRO A 393 -16.05 -74.33 -40.59
N LYS A 394 -16.26 -73.99 -39.30
CA LYS A 394 -16.71 -72.67 -38.85
C LYS A 394 -15.71 -71.59 -39.29
N GLY A 395 -16.20 -70.38 -39.55
CA GLY A 395 -15.40 -69.25 -40.04
C GLY A 395 -14.99 -69.31 -41.52
N VAL A 396 -15.22 -70.42 -42.24
CA VAL A 396 -14.98 -70.55 -43.67
C VAL A 396 -16.30 -70.53 -44.44
N ASN A 397 -16.43 -69.60 -45.38
CA ASN A 397 -17.59 -69.47 -46.27
C ASN A 397 -17.18 -69.86 -47.69
N VAL A 398 -18.09 -70.56 -48.37
CA VAL A 398 -17.84 -71.21 -49.66
C VAL A 398 -19.08 -71.07 -50.54
N SER A 399 -18.91 -70.61 -51.77
CA SER A 399 -19.92 -70.64 -52.83
C SER A 399 -19.33 -71.24 -54.10
N ILE A 400 -20.19 -71.75 -54.99
CA ILE A 400 -19.82 -72.23 -56.32
C ILE A 400 -20.45 -71.28 -57.33
N HIS A 401 -19.64 -70.73 -58.24
CA HIS A 401 -20.09 -69.91 -59.36
C HIS A 401 -19.52 -70.53 -60.66
N ASP A 402 -20.41 -71.03 -61.52
CA ASP A 402 -20.12 -71.84 -62.71
C ASP A 402 -19.14 -73.01 -62.49
N ASN A 403 -17.84 -72.75 -62.62
CA ASN A 403 -16.77 -73.74 -62.42
C ASN A 403 -15.64 -73.23 -61.50
N GLU A 404 -15.93 -72.22 -60.69
CA GLU A 404 -15.10 -71.69 -59.62
C GLU A 404 -15.72 -71.97 -58.25
N VAL A 405 -14.86 -72.28 -57.28
CA VAL A 405 -15.15 -72.20 -55.85
C VAL A 405 -14.66 -70.84 -55.36
N TRP A 406 -15.55 -70.04 -54.76
CA TRP A 406 -15.18 -68.78 -54.09
C TRP A 406 -15.17 -69.02 -52.58
N ILE A 407 -14.10 -68.58 -51.93
CA ILE A 407 -13.79 -68.89 -50.52
C ILE A 407 -13.46 -67.59 -49.79
N THR A 408 -14.19 -67.31 -48.72
CA THR A 408 -13.88 -66.20 -47.79
C THR A 408 -13.71 -66.73 -46.38
N ILE A 409 -12.84 -66.09 -45.60
CA ILE A 409 -12.55 -66.49 -44.22
C ILE A 409 -12.76 -65.33 -43.23
N THR A 410 -13.35 -65.63 -42.07
CA THR A 410 -13.57 -64.68 -40.98
C THR A 410 -12.52 -64.84 -39.87
N LYS A 411 -12.56 -63.98 -38.84
CA LYS A 411 -11.71 -64.09 -37.65
C LYS A 411 -11.93 -65.39 -36.84
N GLU A 412 -12.97 -66.16 -37.14
CA GLU A 412 -13.25 -67.47 -36.52
C GLU A 412 -12.61 -68.66 -37.26
N ALA A 413 -12.01 -68.44 -38.44
CA ALA A 413 -11.45 -69.53 -39.23
C ALA A 413 -10.23 -70.18 -38.52
N PRO A 414 -10.13 -71.52 -38.49
CA PRO A 414 -8.95 -72.20 -37.96
C PRO A 414 -7.74 -71.98 -38.88
N GLU A 415 -6.54 -71.92 -38.30
CA GLU A 415 -5.30 -71.58 -39.01
C GLU A 415 -4.97 -72.50 -40.20
N LYS A 416 -5.46 -73.73 -40.15
CA LYS A 416 -5.52 -74.67 -41.26
C LYS A 416 -6.95 -75.20 -41.38
N ALA A 417 -7.52 -75.18 -42.58
CA ALA A 417 -8.87 -75.66 -42.87
C ALA A 417 -8.88 -76.62 -44.07
N LYS A 418 -9.91 -77.47 -44.14
CA LYS A 418 -10.22 -78.30 -45.31
C LYS A 418 -11.67 -78.08 -45.72
N ILE A 419 -11.94 -78.08 -47.02
CA ILE A 419 -13.29 -78.09 -47.58
C ILE A 419 -13.41 -79.33 -48.46
N HIS A 420 -14.41 -80.18 -48.22
CA HIS A 420 -14.71 -81.37 -49.03
C HIS A 420 -15.94 -81.10 -49.91
N PHE A 421 -15.88 -81.52 -51.17
CA PHE A 421 -16.93 -81.37 -52.19
C PHE A 421 -17.36 -82.77 -52.64
N ASN A 422 -18.48 -83.26 -52.12
CA ASN A 422 -18.95 -84.64 -52.23
C ASN A 422 -19.88 -84.81 -53.44
N GLN A 423 -19.78 -85.93 -54.17
CA GLN A 423 -20.62 -86.25 -55.34
C GLN A 423 -21.86 -87.11 -55.02
N ILE A 424 -22.02 -87.58 -53.79
CA ILE A 424 -23.25 -88.28 -53.32
C ILE A 424 -23.94 -87.50 -52.20
N GLU A 425 -25.23 -87.76 -52.06
CA GLU A 425 -25.99 -87.51 -50.84
C GLU A 425 -25.98 -88.76 -49.93
N ALA A 426 -25.90 -88.56 -48.62
CA ALA A 426 -25.71 -89.65 -47.65
C ALA A 426 -27.01 -90.41 -47.32
N LEU A 427 -27.39 -91.38 -48.15
CA LEU A 427 -28.63 -92.18 -48.00
C LEU A 427 -28.59 -93.25 -46.88
N GLY A 428 -27.57 -93.25 -46.03
CA GLY A 428 -27.38 -94.25 -44.96
C GLY A 428 -26.53 -95.45 -45.38
N VAL A 429 -26.42 -96.44 -44.50
CA VAL A 429 -25.51 -97.59 -44.69
C VAL A 429 -26.07 -98.65 -45.64
N PRO A 430 -25.21 -99.34 -46.44
CA PRO A 430 -25.63 -100.48 -47.25
C PRO A 430 -25.82 -101.76 -46.41
N LEU A 431 -26.90 -102.48 -46.69
CA LEU A 431 -27.33 -103.67 -45.94
C LEU A 431 -27.61 -104.87 -46.86
N ALA A 432 -27.37 -106.08 -46.35
CA ALA A 432 -27.72 -107.36 -46.96
C ALA A 432 -28.74 -108.10 -46.08
N TYR A 433 -29.87 -108.49 -46.67
CA TYR A 433 -31.01 -109.14 -46.05
C TYR A 433 -31.05 -110.62 -46.44
N ARG A 434 -30.97 -111.51 -45.45
CA ARG A 434 -30.75 -112.95 -45.65
C ARG A 434 -31.88 -113.80 -45.04
N ARG A 435 -32.19 -114.93 -45.67
CA ARG A 435 -33.11 -115.96 -45.15
C ARG A 435 -32.60 -117.35 -45.55
N PRO A 436 -32.51 -118.33 -44.65
CA PRO A 436 -32.07 -119.69 -45.01
C PRO A 436 -32.95 -120.28 -46.13
N GLY A 437 -32.31 -120.86 -47.14
CA GLY A 437 -32.99 -121.46 -48.30
C GLY A 437 -33.58 -120.47 -49.32
N ALA A 438 -33.33 -119.16 -49.19
CA ALA A 438 -33.83 -118.15 -50.12
C ALA A 438 -32.80 -117.05 -50.43
N GLN A 439 -32.91 -116.50 -51.64
CA GLN A 439 -31.98 -115.52 -52.23
C GLN A 439 -31.77 -114.27 -51.36
N THR A 440 -30.51 -113.96 -51.04
CA THR A 440 -30.09 -112.75 -50.33
C THR A 440 -30.29 -111.49 -51.18
N ILE A 441 -30.90 -110.48 -50.57
CA ILE A 441 -31.28 -109.20 -51.20
C ILE A 441 -30.53 -108.04 -50.53
N GLY A 442 -29.97 -107.12 -51.30
CA GLY A 442 -29.21 -105.97 -50.81
C GLY A 442 -29.94 -104.64 -50.99
N VAL A 443 -29.89 -103.79 -49.97
CA VAL A 443 -30.19 -102.36 -50.07
C VAL A 443 -28.83 -101.64 -50.15
N LEU A 444 -28.46 -101.21 -51.35
CA LEU A 444 -27.07 -100.97 -51.73
C LEU A 444 -26.72 -99.47 -51.73
N ASN A 445 -26.94 -98.78 -50.62
CA ASN A 445 -26.65 -97.35 -50.48
C ASN A 445 -25.14 -97.04 -50.65
N PRO A 446 -24.77 -95.93 -51.31
CA PRO A 446 -23.37 -95.58 -51.54
C PRO A 446 -22.69 -95.09 -50.26
N PHE A 447 -21.44 -95.52 -50.05
CA PHE A 447 -20.67 -95.23 -48.82
C PHE A 447 -19.31 -94.55 -49.08
N VAL A 448 -18.99 -94.26 -50.35
CA VAL A 448 -17.78 -93.51 -50.74
C VAL A 448 -18.19 -92.18 -51.39
N PRO A 449 -17.76 -91.01 -50.88
CA PRO A 449 -18.36 -89.72 -51.29
C PRO A 449 -17.91 -89.21 -52.65
N GLY A 450 -16.83 -89.75 -53.22
CA GLY A 450 -16.28 -89.31 -54.51
C GLY A 450 -15.72 -87.89 -54.46
N ASP A 451 -15.11 -87.50 -53.34
CA ASP A 451 -14.91 -86.10 -52.97
C ASP A 451 -13.65 -85.44 -53.55
N SER A 452 -13.76 -84.15 -53.86
CA SER A 452 -12.60 -83.27 -54.10
C SER A 452 -12.36 -82.38 -52.87
N VAL A 453 -11.11 -81.99 -52.60
CA VAL A 453 -10.74 -81.31 -51.35
C VAL A 453 -9.90 -80.07 -51.62
N VAL A 454 -10.19 -78.95 -50.96
CA VAL A 454 -9.32 -77.76 -50.90
C VAL A 454 -8.77 -77.61 -49.49
N ASN A 455 -7.45 -77.47 -49.35
CA ASN A 455 -6.80 -77.12 -48.09
C ASN A 455 -6.52 -75.60 -48.05
N LEU A 456 -6.64 -74.99 -46.87
CA LEU A 456 -6.44 -73.56 -46.65
C LEU A 456 -5.46 -73.30 -45.49
N THR A 457 -4.74 -72.18 -45.56
CA THR A 457 -3.97 -71.60 -44.46
C THR A 457 -4.41 -70.14 -44.24
N THR A 458 -4.67 -69.73 -43.00
CA THR A 458 -5.18 -68.39 -42.66
C THR A 458 -4.05 -67.46 -42.18
N LEU A 459 -3.88 -66.31 -42.83
CA LEU A 459 -2.99 -65.25 -42.35
C LEU A 459 -3.72 -64.32 -41.37
N LYS A 460 -3.18 -64.18 -40.15
CA LYS A 460 -3.66 -63.25 -39.12
C LYS A 460 -2.77 -62.00 -39.06
N GLN A 461 -3.35 -60.82 -39.29
CA GLN A 461 -2.65 -59.54 -39.12
C GLN A 461 -2.36 -59.22 -37.65
N GLY A 462 -1.32 -58.42 -37.39
CA GLY A 462 -0.92 -57.95 -36.06
C GLY A 462 -1.06 -56.43 -35.90
N ASN A 463 -0.64 -55.90 -34.76
CA ASN A 463 -0.71 -54.47 -34.43
C ASN A 463 0.60 -53.99 -33.78
N ILE A 464 0.86 -52.68 -33.83
CA ILE A 464 1.93 -52.00 -33.07
C ILE A 464 1.28 -50.95 -32.16
N ARG A 465 1.69 -50.91 -30.89
CA ARG A 465 1.34 -49.84 -29.94
C ARG A 465 2.61 -49.13 -29.49
N VAL A 466 2.65 -47.82 -29.69
CA VAL A 466 3.78 -46.95 -29.35
C VAL A 466 3.41 -46.12 -28.14
N PHE A 467 4.28 -46.07 -27.13
CA PHE A 467 4.20 -45.17 -25.98
C PHE A 467 5.25 -44.06 -26.10
N LYS A 468 4.93 -42.86 -25.65
CA LYS A 468 5.88 -41.73 -25.57
C LYS A 468 6.30 -41.47 -24.14
N GLU A 469 7.60 -41.34 -23.92
CA GLU A 469 8.21 -40.99 -22.63
C GLU A 469 9.29 -39.91 -22.82
N ASP A 470 9.54 -39.16 -21.73
CA ASP A 470 10.74 -38.36 -21.51
C ASP A 470 11.90 -39.31 -21.15
N ALA A 471 13.11 -39.04 -21.65
CA ALA A 471 14.26 -39.91 -21.45
C ALA A 471 14.70 -40.04 -19.97
N GLU A 472 14.47 -39.01 -19.16
CA GLU A 472 14.87 -38.89 -17.75
C GLU A 472 13.69 -39.07 -16.78
N THR A 473 12.53 -38.46 -17.07
CA THR A 473 11.35 -38.47 -16.18
C THR A 473 10.21 -39.39 -16.64
N GLY A 474 10.41 -40.17 -17.71
CA GLY A 474 9.49 -41.22 -18.14
C GLY A 474 8.13 -40.69 -18.59
N VAL A 475 7.03 -41.14 -17.98
CA VAL A 475 5.67 -40.72 -18.36
C VAL A 475 5.32 -39.27 -17.97
N LYS A 476 6.21 -38.55 -17.27
CA LYS A 476 6.04 -37.13 -16.91
C LYS A 476 6.90 -36.26 -17.81
N ALA A 477 6.35 -35.13 -18.25
CA ALA A 477 7.12 -34.09 -18.95
C ALA A 477 7.78 -33.10 -17.98
N GLN A 478 8.86 -32.46 -18.44
CA GLN A 478 9.60 -31.44 -17.68
C GLN A 478 9.23 -30.01 -18.12
N GLY A 479 9.20 -29.05 -17.19
CA GLY A 479 8.93 -27.63 -17.48
C GLY A 479 7.58 -27.38 -18.19
N ALA A 480 7.61 -26.56 -19.24
CA ALA A 480 6.48 -26.25 -20.14
C ALA A 480 6.30 -27.25 -21.30
N ALA A 481 7.05 -28.37 -21.29
CA ALA A 481 7.03 -29.36 -22.34
C ALA A 481 5.79 -30.27 -22.22
N SER A 482 5.43 -30.93 -23.31
CA SER A 482 4.40 -31.97 -23.35
C SER A 482 4.90 -33.11 -24.21
N LEU A 483 4.55 -34.34 -23.84
CA LEU A 483 4.85 -35.54 -24.64
C LEU A 483 3.81 -35.73 -25.78
N GLU A 484 2.69 -35.00 -25.74
CA GLU A 484 1.59 -35.16 -26.70
C GLU A 484 1.86 -34.55 -28.07
N ASN A 485 1.24 -35.14 -29.08
CA ASN A 485 1.31 -34.73 -30.50
C ASN A 485 2.68 -34.94 -31.16
N ALA A 486 3.53 -35.78 -30.58
CA ALA A 486 4.66 -36.39 -31.28
C ALA A 486 4.15 -37.17 -32.51
N VAL A 487 4.85 -37.07 -33.64
CA VAL A 487 4.41 -37.68 -34.92
C VAL A 487 5.46 -38.66 -35.40
N TYR A 488 5.05 -39.91 -35.63
CA TYR A 488 5.91 -40.99 -36.08
C TYR A 488 5.47 -41.55 -37.44
N GLY A 489 6.43 -41.80 -38.32
CA GLY A 489 6.23 -42.57 -39.54
C GLY A 489 6.52 -44.05 -39.28
N LEU A 490 5.62 -44.93 -39.72
CA LEU A 490 5.86 -46.36 -39.81
C LEU A 490 6.27 -46.74 -41.23
N TYR A 491 7.42 -47.40 -41.36
CA TYR A 491 8.03 -47.83 -42.62
C TYR A 491 8.18 -49.35 -42.64
N GLN A 492 8.06 -49.97 -43.81
CA GLN A 492 8.53 -51.35 -44.02
C GLN A 492 10.07 -51.37 -44.11
N ALA A 493 10.69 -52.53 -43.87
CA ALA A 493 12.14 -52.72 -43.98
C ALA A 493 12.75 -52.41 -45.37
N ASN A 494 11.92 -52.24 -46.41
CA ASN A 494 12.30 -51.79 -47.75
C ASN A 494 12.28 -50.24 -47.91
N GLY A 495 12.08 -49.48 -46.83
CA GLY A 495 11.99 -48.02 -46.83
C GLY A 495 10.62 -47.44 -47.22
N LYS A 496 9.64 -48.27 -47.61
CA LYS A 496 8.30 -47.80 -47.97
C LYS A 496 7.54 -47.30 -46.73
N LYS A 497 7.16 -46.01 -46.71
CA LYS A 497 6.23 -45.46 -45.70
C LYS A 497 4.86 -46.12 -45.83
N ILE A 498 4.31 -46.58 -44.70
CA ILE A 498 3.06 -47.33 -44.61
C ILE A 498 1.96 -46.48 -43.97
N LYS A 499 2.29 -45.79 -42.87
CA LYS A 499 1.38 -44.92 -42.15
C LYS A 499 2.14 -43.82 -41.43
N GLU A 500 1.44 -42.76 -41.08
CA GLU A 500 1.88 -41.77 -40.09
C GLU A 500 0.90 -41.80 -38.91
N ILE A 501 1.41 -41.58 -37.70
CA ILE A 501 0.61 -41.61 -36.47
C ILE A 501 1.01 -40.47 -35.53
N THR A 502 0.02 -39.80 -34.98
CA THR A 502 0.19 -38.77 -33.94
C THR A 502 -0.18 -39.37 -32.59
N LEU A 503 0.72 -39.32 -31.62
CA LEU A 503 0.49 -39.87 -30.29
C LEU A 503 -0.32 -38.89 -29.43
N LYS A 504 -1.24 -39.43 -28.62
CA LYS A 504 -2.16 -38.66 -27.78
C LYS A 504 -2.26 -39.28 -26.39
N ASN A 505 -2.63 -38.50 -25.38
CA ASN A 505 -2.89 -39.04 -24.05
C ASN A 505 -4.16 -39.92 -24.06
N ILE A 506 -3.98 -41.20 -23.69
CA ILE A 506 -5.04 -42.18 -23.52
C ILE A 506 -4.80 -42.84 -22.16
N ASN A 507 -5.74 -42.67 -21.24
CA ASN A 507 -5.71 -43.22 -19.88
C ASN A 507 -4.41 -42.92 -19.10
N GLY A 508 -3.91 -41.67 -19.20
CA GLY A 508 -2.73 -41.22 -18.45
C GLY A 508 -1.38 -41.63 -19.04
N LYS A 509 -1.38 -42.20 -20.26
CA LYS A 509 -0.15 -42.44 -21.04
C LYS A 509 -0.30 -41.88 -22.43
N VAL A 510 0.72 -41.17 -22.92
CA VAL A 510 0.78 -40.73 -24.31
C VAL A 510 1.13 -41.92 -25.20
N GLN A 511 0.22 -42.27 -26.11
CA GLN A 511 0.34 -43.48 -26.91
C GLN A 511 -0.43 -43.39 -28.23
N ALA A 512 -0.18 -44.34 -29.12
CA ALA A 512 -1.02 -44.62 -30.28
C ALA A 512 -0.92 -46.09 -30.72
N GLU A 513 -1.91 -46.57 -31.49
CA GLU A 513 -1.96 -47.95 -31.98
C GLU A 513 -2.20 -48.00 -33.50
N ILE A 514 -1.33 -48.73 -34.20
CA ILE A 514 -1.42 -49.01 -35.62
C ILE A 514 -1.88 -50.46 -35.77
N LYS A 515 -3.07 -50.64 -36.36
CA LYS A 515 -3.76 -51.93 -36.46
C LYS A 515 -3.67 -52.55 -37.86
N ASP A 516 -3.98 -53.84 -37.91
CA ASP A 516 -4.20 -54.62 -39.13
C ASP A 516 -2.96 -54.66 -40.07
N LEU A 517 -1.77 -54.75 -39.47
CA LEU A 517 -0.49 -54.86 -40.15
C LEU A 517 -0.20 -56.30 -40.59
N ASP A 518 0.37 -56.48 -41.79
CA ASP A 518 0.91 -57.77 -42.21
C ASP A 518 2.09 -58.18 -41.31
N PRO A 519 2.29 -59.47 -41.01
CA PRO A 519 3.44 -59.93 -40.22
C PRO A 519 4.77 -59.64 -40.92
N GLY A 520 5.76 -59.09 -40.21
CA GLY A 520 7.06 -58.74 -40.79
C GLY A 520 7.85 -57.69 -40.00
N LYS A 521 8.99 -57.25 -40.58
CA LYS A 521 9.83 -56.18 -40.04
C LYS A 521 9.36 -54.79 -40.46
N TYR A 522 9.25 -53.91 -39.48
CA TYR A 522 8.94 -52.49 -39.62
C TYR A 522 10.00 -51.63 -38.92
N VAL A 523 10.09 -50.37 -39.33
CA VAL A 523 10.89 -49.33 -38.67
C VAL A 523 9.97 -48.17 -38.33
N LEU A 524 9.98 -47.72 -37.08
CA LEU A 524 9.31 -46.52 -36.64
C LEU A 524 10.35 -45.39 -36.52
N LYS A 525 10.06 -44.22 -37.09
CA LYS A 525 10.91 -43.02 -36.99
C LYS A 525 10.09 -41.82 -36.58
N GLU A 526 10.65 -40.94 -35.73
CA GLU A 526 10.01 -39.67 -35.46
C GLU A 526 10.10 -38.74 -36.70
N ILE A 527 9.05 -37.97 -36.92
CA ILE A 527 8.93 -36.96 -37.99
C ILE A 527 8.79 -35.57 -37.37
N LYS A 528 8.20 -35.48 -36.17
CA LYS A 528 8.02 -34.25 -35.42
C LYS A 528 8.01 -34.55 -33.92
N ALA A 529 8.96 -33.94 -33.20
CA ALA A 529 8.99 -33.92 -31.75
C ALA A 529 7.71 -33.32 -31.15
N PRO A 530 7.29 -33.75 -29.96
CA PRO A 530 6.26 -33.04 -29.20
C PRO A 530 6.81 -31.74 -28.59
N LYS A 531 5.94 -30.87 -28.07
CA LYS A 531 6.32 -29.50 -27.67
C LYS A 531 7.37 -29.52 -26.55
N GLY A 532 8.53 -28.90 -26.77
CA GLY A 532 9.58 -28.76 -25.77
C GLY A 532 10.61 -29.88 -25.76
N TYR A 533 10.57 -30.79 -26.73
CA TYR A 533 11.52 -31.90 -26.88
C TYR A 533 12.37 -31.76 -28.14
N VAL A 534 13.55 -32.37 -28.11
CA VAL A 534 14.44 -32.51 -29.27
C VAL A 534 13.92 -33.63 -30.16
N LEU A 535 13.86 -33.40 -31.47
CA LEU A 535 13.49 -34.43 -32.47
C LEU A 535 14.49 -35.59 -32.42
N SER A 536 13.98 -36.79 -32.17
CA SER A 536 14.81 -37.99 -32.15
C SER A 536 15.13 -38.48 -33.56
N ASP A 537 16.40 -38.80 -33.84
CA ASP A 537 16.84 -39.49 -35.04
C ASP A 537 16.84 -41.03 -34.88
N GLU A 538 16.49 -41.54 -33.69
CA GLU A 538 16.43 -42.97 -33.38
C GLU A 538 15.40 -43.70 -34.25
N ALA A 539 15.85 -44.78 -34.89
CA ALA A 539 15.03 -45.63 -35.74
C ALA A 539 14.69 -46.95 -35.02
N ILE A 540 13.49 -47.04 -34.46
CA ILE A 540 13.06 -48.18 -33.65
C ILE A 540 12.63 -49.34 -34.58
N GLU A 541 13.41 -50.43 -34.62
CA GLU A 541 13.00 -51.67 -35.31
C GLU A 541 11.90 -52.41 -34.55
N ILE A 542 10.89 -52.90 -35.26
CA ILE A 542 9.73 -53.59 -34.69
C ILE A 542 9.40 -54.83 -35.55
N VAL A 543 9.27 -56.00 -34.93
CA VAL A 543 8.87 -57.24 -35.61
C VAL A 543 7.41 -57.57 -35.25
N VAL A 544 6.50 -57.43 -36.23
CA VAL A 544 5.08 -57.76 -36.04
C VAL A 544 4.85 -59.25 -36.27
N GLU A 545 4.43 -59.95 -35.23
CA GLU A 545 4.05 -61.37 -35.31
C GLU A 545 2.55 -61.56 -35.64
N PRO A 546 2.16 -62.67 -36.29
CA PRO A 546 0.77 -62.92 -36.68
C PRO A 546 -0.20 -62.89 -35.49
N GLY A 547 -1.23 -62.05 -35.58
CA GLY A 547 -2.28 -61.94 -34.55
C GLY A 547 -1.87 -61.28 -33.23
N LYS A 548 -0.62 -60.80 -33.07
CA LYS A 548 -0.14 -60.17 -31.83
C LYS A 548 -0.13 -58.65 -31.91
N THR A 549 -0.19 -57.99 -30.75
CA THR A 549 0.09 -56.55 -30.59
C THR A 549 1.46 -56.39 -29.96
N VAL A 550 2.37 -55.67 -30.63
CA VAL A 550 3.72 -55.38 -30.13
C VAL A 550 3.72 -54.01 -29.47
N ASN A 551 4.14 -53.94 -28.21
CA ASN A 551 4.33 -52.66 -27.51
C ASN A 551 5.77 -52.17 -27.69
N THR A 552 5.97 -50.87 -27.91
CA THR A 552 7.29 -50.21 -27.89
C THR A 552 7.21 -48.85 -27.21
N ILE A 553 8.35 -48.31 -26.76
CA ILE A 553 8.48 -47.03 -26.08
C ILE A 553 9.48 -46.18 -26.89
N ALA A 554 9.10 -44.94 -27.22
CA ALA A 554 9.97 -43.96 -27.86
C ALA A 554 10.28 -42.81 -26.89
N LYS A 555 11.57 -42.51 -26.69
CA LYS A 555 12.06 -41.54 -25.70
C LYS A 555 12.67 -40.31 -26.36
N ASP A 556 12.36 -39.12 -25.86
CA ASP A 556 12.99 -37.87 -26.29
C ASP A 556 13.74 -37.22 -25.15
N GLN A 557 14.76 -36.44 -25.49
CA GLN A 557 15.39 -35.50 -24.57
C GLN A 557 14.58 -34.21 -24.54
N VAL A 558 14.23 -33.72 -23.34
CA VAL A 558 13.69 -32.36 -23.21
C VAL A 558 14.72 -31.34 -23.68
N ILE A 559 14.26 -30.26 -24.30
CA ILE A 559 15.12 -29.12 -24.64
C ILE A 559 15.69 -28.52 -23.34
N LYS A 560 17.02 -28.32 -23.29
CA LYS A 560 17.72 -27.69 -22.16
C LYS A 560 18.65 -26.57 -22.61
N GLY A 561 18.83 -25.58 -21.75
CA GLY A 561 19.68 -24.42 -21.97
C GLY A 561 20.49 -24.03 -20.73
N THR A 562 21.26 -22.96 -20.90
CA THR A 562 22.17 -22.37 -19.91
C THR A 562 21.75 -20.94 -19.62
N ILE A 563 21.75 -20.55 -18.35
CA ILE A 563 21.60 -19.15 -17.94
C ILE A 563 22.75 -18.85 -16.98
N ASP A 564 23.55 -17.84 -17.29
CA ASP A 564 24.49 -17.24 -16.34
C ASP A 564 24.42 -15.71 -16.36
N LEU A 565 25.03 -15.11 -15.36
CA LEU A 565 24.99 -13.67 -15.12
C LEU A 565 26.24 -13.18 -14.41
N VAL A 566 26.54 -11.90 -14.59
CA VAL A 566 27.50 -11.14 -13.79
C VAL A 566 26.77 -9.98 -13.13
N LYS A 567 26.79 -9.95 -11.80
CA LYS A 567 26.13 -8.93 -10.98
C LYS A 567 27.08 -7.77 -10.70
N VAL A 568 26.61 -6.56 -10.98
CA VAL A 568 27.35 -5.32 -10.77
C VAL A 568 26.45 -4.27 -10.12
N ALA A 569 27.05 -3.23 -9.57
CA ALA A 569 26.37 -2.00 -9.21
C ALA A 569 26.65 -0.89 -10.22
N ASN A 570 25.77 0.11 -10.28
CA ASN A 570 25.91 1.25 -11.17
C ASN A 570 27.01 2.24 -10.75
N LYS A 571 27.31 2.33 -9.46
CA LYS A 571 28.36 3.16 -8.85
C LYS A 571 28.70 2.66 -7.43
N ASP A 572 29.81 3.14 -6.86
CA ASP A 572 30.19 2.87 -5.47
C ASP A 572 29.37 3.71 -4.44
N LEU A 573 29.06 3.09 -3.28
CA LEU A 573 28.34 3.74 -2.16
C LEU A 573 29.14 4.90 -1.53
N VAL A 574 30.46 4.73 -1.45
CA VAL A 574 31.45 5.75 -1.06
C VAL A 574 32.11 6.24 -2.35
N ASP A 575 32.49 7.51 -2.43
CA ASP A 575 32.99 8.10 -3.67
C ASP A 575 34.37 7.54 -4.05
N SER A 576 34.38 6.67 -5.07
CA SER A 576 35.61 6.20 -5.72
C SER A 576 36.10 7.21 -6.75
N THR A 577 37.39 7.16 -7.07
CA THR A 577 38.04 8.11 -7.98
C THR A 577 37.69 7.91 -9.46
N ASN A 578 36.72 7.04 -9.78
CA ASN A 578 36.24 6.80 -11.14
C ASN A 578 34.72 6.55 -11.12
N PRO A 579 33.88 7.51 -11.57
CA PRO A 579 32.42 7.33 -11.57
C PRO A 579 31.92 6.26 -12.57
N ASP A 580 32.75 5.85 -13.55
CA ASP A 580 32.44 4.74 -14.46
C ASP A 580 32.75 3.36 -13.85
N ASN A 581 33.23 3.29 -12.60
CA ASN A 581 33.47 2.02 -11.92
C ASN A 581 32.14 1.32 -11.57
N LYS A 582 31.94 0.14 -12.15
CA LYS A 582 30.80 -0.75 -11.84
C LYS A 582 31.27 -1.91 -10.97
N PRO A 583 31.29 -1.75 -9.63
CA PRO A 583 31.85 -2.74 -8.72
C PRO A 583 31.07 -4.06 -8.79
N LYS A 584 31.78 -5.18 -8.64
CA LYS A 584 31.19 -6.53 -8.59
C LYS A 584 30.40 -6.72 -7.31
N LEU A 585 29.30 -7.44 -7.39
CA LEU A 585 28.42 -7.70 -6.26
C LEU A 585 28.38 -9.20 -5.94
N ALA A 586 29.14 -9.56 -4.91
CA ALA A 586 29.22 -10.91 -4.34
C ALA A 586 28.13 -11.15 -3.28
N GLY A 587 27.74 -12.40 -3.08
CA GLY A 587 26.77 -12.81 -2.05
C GLY A 587 25.31 -12.47 -2.38
N ILE A 588 25.02 -12.09 -3.62
CA ILE A 588 23.68 -11.71 -4.10
C ILE A 588 22.91 -12.97 -4.49
N GLU A 589 21.70 -13.13 -3.95
CA GLU A 589 20.86 -14.29 -4.20
C GLU A 589 19.86 -14.01 -5.33
N ILE A 590 19.83 -14.90 -6.33
CA ILE A 590 18.99 -14.76 -7.52
C ILE A 590 18.24 -16.08 -7.76
N SER A 591 16.93 -15.98 -7.85
CA SER A 591 16.01 -17.07 -8.09
C SER A 591 15.61 -17.17 -9.56
N LEU A 592 15.31 -18.39 -10.01
CA LEU A 592 14.69 -18.69 -11.29
C LEU A 592 13.35 -19.39 -11.03
N THR A 593 12.25 -18.71 -11.36
CA THR A 593 10.88 -19.16 -11.08
C THR A 593 10.17 -19.59 -12.36
N SER A 594 9.77 -20.86 -12.44
CA SER A 594 9.02 -21.40 -13.60
C SER A 594 7.62 -20.78 -13.67
N LYS A 595 7.28 -20.15 -14.80
CA LYS A 595 5.92 -19.61 -15.03
C LYS A 595 4.88 -20.71 -15.22
N THR A 596 5.28 -21.89 -15.72
CA THR A 596 4.37 -23.04 -15.86
C THR A 596 3.95 -23.62 -14.51
N THR A 597 4.84 -23.62 -13.51
CA THR A 597 4.56 -24.24 -12.19
C THR A 597 4.34 -23.26 -11.05
N GLY A 598 4.69 -21.98 -11.24
CA GLY A 598 4.66 -20.95 -10.20
C GLY A 598 5.71 -21.13 -9.09
N LYS A 599 6.75 -21.95 -9.31
CA LYS A 599 7.74 -22.33 -8.30
C LYS A 599 9.15 -21.92 -8.68
N VAL A 600 9.92 -21.52 -7.67
CA VAL A 600 11.38 -21.42 -7.77
C VAL A 600 11.93 -22.82 -8.10
N VAL A 601 12.57 -22.96 -9.27
CA VAL A 601 13.18 -24.23 -9.68
C VAL A 601 14.65 -24.33 -9.25
N LYS A 602 15.31 -23.18 -9.11
CA LYS A 602 16.69 -23.07 -8.63
C LYS A 602 16.95 -21.65 -8.13
N THR A 603 17.84 -21.55 -7.15
CA THR A 603 18.43 -20.31 -6.65
C THR A 603 19.94 -20.40 -6.80
N VAL A 604 20.60 -19.28 -7.07
CA VAL A 604 22.07 -19.15 -7.15
C VAL A 604 22.53 -17.96 -6.32
N VAL A 605 23.78 -17.99 -5.87
CA VAL A 605 24.43 -16.88 -5.15
C VAL A 605 25.68 -16.47 -5.93
N THR A 606 25.93 -15.16 -6.04
CA THR A 606 27.08 -14.63 -6.78
C THR A 606 28.41 -14.78 -6.03
N ASP A 607 29.46 -15.10 -6.77
CA ASP A 607 30.84 -15.17 -6.26
C ASP A 607 31.52 -13.78 -6.16
N ASN A 608 32.81 -13.77 -5.82
CA ASN A 608 33.59 -12.54 -5.63
C ASN A 608 33.74 -11.69 -6.90
N ASP A 609 33.65 -12.28 -8.09
CA ASP A 609 33.65 -11.58 -9.38
C ASP A 609 32.23 -11.14 -9.81
N GLY A 610 31.24 -11.42 -8.95
CA GLY A 610 29.81 -11.19 -9.17
C GLY A 610 29.17 -12.24 -10.09
N TYR A 611 29.86 -13.31 -10.47
CA TYR A 611 29.34 -14.30 -11.39
C TYR A 611 28.41 -15.31 -10.69
N ALA A 612 27.37 -15.75 -11.40
CA ALA A 612 26.54 -16.88 -10.99
C ALA A 612 26.01 -17.62 -12.23
N THR A 613 25.81 -18.94 -12.10
CA THR A 613 25.24 -19.77 -13.18
C THR A 613 24.17 -20.72 -12.67
N PHE A 614 23.05 -20.78 -13.38
CA PHE A 614 22.00 -21.79 -13.16
C PHE A 614 22.42 -23.18 -13.67
N GLY A 615 23.60 -23.29 -14.29
CA GLY A 615 24.22 -24.53 -14.75
C GLY A 615 24.14 -24.70 -16.26
N LYS A 616 25.15 -25.37 -16.82
CA LYS A 616 25.30 -25.57 -18.27
C LYS A 616 24.35 -26.67 -18.75
N ASN A 617 23.42 -26.33 -19.64
CA ASN A 617 22.38 -27.20 -20.19
C ASN A 617 21.55 -27.92 -19.11
N THR A 618 21.31 -27.27 -17.96
CA THR A 618 20.47 -27.80 -16.87
C THR A 618 19.11 -27.12 -16.74
N VAL A 619 18.89 -25.97 -17.38
CA VAL A 619 17.60 -25.27 -17.35
C VAL A 619 16.69 -25.85 -18.44
N VAL A 620 15.59 -26.50 -18.08
CA VAL A 620 14.68 -27.17 -19.03
C VAL A 620 13.80 -26.17 -19.78
N PHE A 621 13.14 -26.62 -20.86
CA PHE A 621 12.16 -25.88 -21.63
C PHE A 621 11.02 -25.32 -20.76
N ASP A 622 11.02 -24.02 -20.50
CA ASP A 622 9.96 -23.24 -19.85
C ASP A 622 10.20 -21.74 -20.12
N THR A 623 9.22 -20.90 -19.77
CA THR A 623 9.48 -19.48 -19.49
C THR A 623 9.66 -19.33 -17.98
N TYR A 624 10.72 -18.63 -17.60
CA TYR A 624 11.06 -18.35 -16.21
C TYR A 624 11.02 -16.85 -15.94
N ILE A 625 10.71 -16.47 -14.71
CA ILE A 625 11.00 -15.14 -14.16
C ILE A 625 12.35 -15.24 -13.44
N LEU A 626 13.27 -14.35 -13.78
CA LEU A 626 14.52 -14.15 -13.05
C LEU A 626 14.32 -13.02 -12.05
N SER A 627 14.61 -13.26 -10.77
CA SER A 627 14.37 -12.29 -9.69
C SER A 627 15.47 -12.35 -8.63
N GLU A 628 15.99 -11.19 -8.24
CA GLU A 628 16.85 -11.05 -7.07
C GLU A 628 16.03 -11.26 -5.78
N THR A 629 16.43 -12.21 -4.95
CA THR A 629 15.76 -12.52 -3.67
C THR A 629 16.48 -11.94 -2.46
N LYS A 630 17.76 -11.58 -2.61
CA LYS A 630 18.57 -10.95 -1.56
C LYS A 630 19.73 -10.16 -2.17
N GLY A 631 19.57 -8.84 -2.22
CA GLY A 631 20.61 -7.91 -2.67
C GLY A 631 21.58 -7.47 -1.59
N LYS A 632 22.41 -6.48 -1.93
CA LYS A 632 23.37 -5.84 -1.02
C LYS A 632 22.78 -4.59 -0.39
N GLU A 633 23.02 -4.39 0.91
CA GLU A 633 22.59 -3.18 1.61
C GLU A 633 23.14 -1.91 0.92
N GLY A 634 22.25 -0.94 0.69
CA GLY A 634 22.53 0.30 -0.04
C GLY A 634 22.25 0.27 -1.54
N TYR A 635 21.80 -0.86 -2.07
CA TYR A 635 21.49 -1.05 -3.49
C TYR A 635 20.04 -1.52 -3.70
N LYS A 636 19.39 -1.00 -4.74
CA LYS A 636 18.07 -1.42 -5.23
C LYS A 636 18.23 -2.65 -6.11
N LEU A 637 17.44 -3.69 -5.82
CA LEU A 637 17.31 -4.91 -6.62
C LEU A 637 16.96 -4.59 -8.07
N PHE A 638 17.35 -5.43 -9.03
CA PHE A 638 16.85 -5.31 -10.41
C PHE A 638 15.38 -5.76 -10.53
N GLU A 639 14.64 -5.09 -11.43
CA GLU A 639 13.25 -5.43 -11.75
C GLU A 639 13.14 -6.85 -12.35
N PRO A 640 12.31 -7.74 -11.78
CA PRO A 640 12.11 -9.10 -12.30
C PRO A 640 11.70 -9.13 -13.78
N PHE A 641 12.33 -10.01 -14.56
CA PHE A 641 12.11 -10.11 -16.00
C PHE A 641 12.03 -11.56 -16.49
N GLU A 642 11.47 -11.75 -17.69
CA GLU A 642 11.23 -13.08 -18.26
C GLU A 642 12.35 -13.56 -19.18
N VAL A 643 12.72 -14.83 -19.05
CA VAL A 643 13.67 -15.56 -19.91
C VAL A 643 13.06 -16.90 -20.31
N THR A 644 13.12 -17.24 -21.61
CA THR A 644 12.53 -18.49 -22.13
C THR A 644 13.60 -19.38 -22.71
N ILE A 645 13.64 -20.63 -22.27
CA ILE A 645 14.41 -21.69 -22.92
C ILE A 645 13.52 -22.34 -23.98
N SER A 646 13.74 -22.00 -25.24
CA SER A 646 12.98 -22.47 -26.41
C SER A 646 13.78 -23.41 -27.31
N GLU A 647 15.12 -23.36 -27.27
CA GLU A 647 16.02 -24.11 -28.15
C GLU A 647 17.07 -24.92 -27.36
N ASN A 648 17.53 -26.04 -27.92
CA ASN A 648 18.45 -26.93 -27.21
C ASN A 648 19.90 -26.41 -27.28
N GLY A 649 20.55 -26.28 -26.13
CA GLY A 649 21.85 -25.62 -25.98
C GLY A 649 21.77 -24.08 -25.93
N GLN A 650 20.57 -23.50 -25.97
CA GLN A 650 20.37 -22.05 -25.88
C GLN A 650 21.02 -21.50 -24.62
N THR A 651 21.82 -20.43 -24.76
CA THR A 651 22.62 -19.87 -23.67
C THR A 651 22.35 -18.38 -23.55
N PHE A 652 22.02 -17.93 -22.34
CA PHE A 652 21.87 -16.52 -21.99
C PHE A 652 22.98 -16.09 -21.03
N HIS A 653 23.62 -14.97 -21.34
CA HIS A 653 24.64 -14.31 -20.54
C HIS A 653 24.14 -12.91 -20.17
N TYR A 654 23.89 -12.65 -18.90
CA TYR A 654 23.38 -11.36 -18.43
C TYR A 654 24.45 -10.53 -17.70
N VAL A 655 24.35 -9.20 -17.79
CA VAL A 655 25.03 -8.28 -16.85
C VAL A 655 23.92 -7.52 -16.13
N LEU A 656 23.78 -7.76 -14.82
CA LEU A 656 22.64 -7.32 -14.03
C LEU A 656 23.08 -6.25 -13.04
N GLU A 657 22.60 -5.03 -13.25
CA GLU A 657 23.03 -3.82 -12.54
C GLU A 657 22.05 -3.41 -11.44
N ASP A 658 22.53 -3.29 -10.20
CA ASP A 658 21.80 -2.59 -9.14
C ASP A 658 22.09 -1.10 -9.15
N LYS A 659 21.11 -0.33 -8.70
CA LYS A 659 21.24 1.12 -8.53
C LYS A 659 21.45 1.45 -7.06
N VAL A 660 22.43 2.30 -6.75
CA VAL A 660 22.56 2.87 -5.40
C VAL A 660 21.23 3.48 -4.96
N ILE A 661 20.83 3.22 -3.71
CA ILE A 661 19.70 3.90 -3.07
C ILE A 661 20.10 5.36 -2.87
N GLU A 662 19.40 6.28 -3.53
CA GLU A 662 19.71 7.71 -3.47
C GLU A 662 18.44 8.57 -3.50
N GLN A 663 18.41 9.61 -2.68
CA GLN A 663 17.22 10.44 -2.40
C GLN A 663 17.59 11.93 -2.39
N ARG A 664 16.72 12.81 -2.86
CA ARG A 664 16.89 14.26 -2.67
C ARG A 664 16.51 14.61 -1.23
N LEU A 665 17.13 15.60 -0.60
CA LEU A 665 16.70 16.08 0.71
C LEU A 665 15.79 17.31 0.55
N LYS A 666 14.65 17.31 1.22
CA LYS A 666 13.81 18.49 1.45
C LYS A 666 13.84 18.85 2.93
N VAL A 667 14.26 20.08 3.24
CA VAL A 667 14.22 20.63 4.60
C VAL A 667 13.16 21.70 4.66
N VAL A 668 12.16 21.51 5.51
CA VAL A 668 11.11 22.49 5.83
C VAL A 668 11.41 23.10 7.20
N LYS A 669 11.31 24.42 7.32
CA LYS A 669 11.45 25.09 8.61
C LYS A 669 10.15 25.18 9.37
N VAL A 670 10.22 24.87 10.66
CA VAL A 670 9.10 24.98 11.59
C VAL A 670 9.49 25.74 12.83
N ASP A 671 8.52 26.49 13.37
CA ASP A 671 8.62 27.08 14.69
C ASP A 671 8.56 25.96 15.75
N GLN A 672 9.47 26.01 16.72
CA GLN A 672 9.67 24.95 17.70
C GLN A 672 8.52 24.84 18.71
N GLU A 673 7.76 25.91 18.95
CA GLU A 673 6.67 25.92 19.94
C GLU A 673 5.30 25.56 19.31
N THR A 674 5.05 25.96 18.05
CA THR A 674 3.77 25.75 17.37
C THR A 674 3.79 24.69 16.26
N GLY A 675 4.97 24.23 15.83
CA GLY A 675 5.13 23.30 14.70
C GLY A 675 4.78 23.88 13.33
N LYS A 676 4.39 25.16 13.24
CA LYS A 676 3.98 25.82 12.00
C LYS A 676 5.16 26.14 11.11
N VAL A 677 4.97 26.10 9.79
CA VAL A 677 6.03 26.39 8.81
C VAL A 677 6.46 27.86 8.89
N ILE A 678 7.76 28.10 9.07
CA ILE A 678 8.37 29.43 9.03
C ILE A 678 8.56 29.82 7.57
N ALA A 679 7.53 30.41 6.96
CA ALA A 679 7.54 30.84 5.56
C ALA A 679 8.44 32.08 5.33
N LEU A 680 9.76 31.88 5.43
CA LEU A 680 10.80 32.88 5.21
C LEU A 680 11.95 32.32 4.37
N SER A 681 12.41 33.11 3.41
CA SER A 681 13.59 32.81 2.60
C SER A 681 14.89 33.16 3.33
N GLY A 682 16.04 32.75 2.78
CA GLY A 682 17.34 33.22 3.24
C GLY A 682 17.86 32.61 4.55
N THR A 683 17.22 31.53 5.04
CA THR A 683 17.76 30.67 6.10
C THR A 683 18.76 29.69 5.48
N GLN A 684 19.93 29.47 6.07
CA GLN A 684 21.06 28.80 5.40
C GLN A 684 21.56 27.55 6.13
N PHE A 685 21.89 26.52 5.34
CA PHE A 685 22.33 25.20 5.79
C PHE A 685 23.61 24.75 5.11
N LYS A 686 24.37 23.90 5.78
CA LYS A 686 25.30 22.97 5.13
C LYS A 686 24.92 21.52 5.47
N ILE A 687 25.19 20.62 4.54
CA ILE A 687 25.05 19.17 4.74
C ILE A 687 26.46 18.60 4.83
N TRP A 688 26.81 17.98 5.96
CA TRP A 688 28.06 17.25 6.13
C TRP A 688 27.84 15.77 5.83
N ASP A 689 28.60 15.19 4.91
CA ASP A 689 28.68 13.75 4.66
C ASP A 689 29.89 13.19 5.41
N LYS A 690 29.68 12.20 6.29
CA LYS A 690 30.76 11.55 7.04
C LYS A 690 31.62 10.62 6.18
N TYR A 691 31.08 10.09 5.08
CA TYR A 691 31.74 9.08 4.25
C TYR A 691 32.51 9.68 3.06
N ALA A 692 32.25 10.94 2.71
CA ALA A 692 33.04 11.70 1.75
C ALA A 692 34.54 11.70 2.12
N ASN A 693 35.41 11.92 1.13
CA ASN A 693 36.87 11.96 1.29
C ASN A 693 37.45 10.69 1.96
N ASN A 694 36.95 9.51 1.57
CA ASN A 694 37.30 8.20 2.15
C ASN A 694 37.10 8.15 3.68
N GLY A 695 35.92 8.56 4.16
CA GLY A 695 35.57 8.52 5.59
C GLY A 695 36.19 9.63 6.45
N LYS A 696 36.89 10.60 5.84
CA LYS A 696 37.35 11.83 6.54
C LYS A 696 36.24 12.88 6.66
N GLY A 697 35.17 12.71 5.89
CA GLY A 697 34.03 13.59 5.79
C GLY A 697 34.27 14.83 4.92
N GLY A 698 33.18 15.53 4.61
CA GLY A 698 33.19 16.77 3.84
C GLY A 698 31.80 17.41 3.76
N TYR A 699 31.73 18.68 3.35
CA TYR A 699 30.46 19.30 3.03
C TYR A 699 30.01 18.89 1.61
N VAL A 700 28.72 18.59 1.47
CA VAL A 700 28.11 18.24 0.18
C VAL A 700 27.89 19.51 -0.62
N SER A 701 28.61 19.65 -1.73
CA SER A 701 28.40 20.71 -2.71
C SER A 701 27.48 20.25 -3.83
N MET A 702 26.53 21.08 -4.25
CA MET A 702 25.64 20.81 -5.38
C MET A 702 25.43 22.05 -6.24
N ALA A 703 25.01 21.88 -7.50
CA ALA A 703 24.62 22.99 -8.37
C ALA A 703 23.45 23.79 -7.75
N LEU A 704 23.44 25.12 -7.88
CA LEU A 704 22.31 25.94 -7.45
C LEU A 704 21.07 25.71 -8.34
N PRO A 705 19.84 25.93 -7.84
CA PRO A 705 18.62 25.69 -8.63
C PRO A 705 18.57 26.53 -9.91
N ASN A 706 18.59 25.85 -11.06
CA ASN A 706 18.68 26.43 -12.42
C ASN A 706 20.02 27.11 -12.76
N ASP A 707 21.10 26.80 -12.05
CA ASP A 707 22.45 27.32 -12.30
C ASP A 707 23.45 26.19 -12.63
N THR A 708 24.62 26.57 -13.11
CA THR A 708 25.82 25.73 -13.19
C THR A 708 26.81 25.96 -12.04
N GLU A 709 26.70 27.07 -11.29
CA GLU A 709 27.52 27.30 -10.10
C GLU A 709 27.18 26.30 -8.98
N VAL A 710 28.20 25.80 -8.29
CA VAL A 710 28.06 24.85 -7.17
C VAL A 710 28.26 25.54 -5.82
N SER A 711 27.43 25.15 -4.84
CA SER A 711 27.42 25.69 -3.48
C SER A 711 27.34 24.55 -2.46
N ASP A 712 28.02 24.70 -1.33
CA ASP A 712 27.82 23.86 -0.13
C ASP A 712 26.82 24.48 0.86
N ILE A 713 26.31 25.68 0.55
CA ILE A 713 25.25 26.38 1.26
C ILE A 713 23.90 26.17 0.56
N PHE A 714 22.95 25.56 1.27
CA PHE A 714 21.56 25.37 0.85
C PHE A 714 20.68 26.42 1.54
N THR A 715 19.82 27.11 0.78
CA THR A 715 19.07 28.29 1.28
C THR A 715 17.56 28.11 1.12
N THR A 716 16.76 28.49 2.12
CA THR A 716 15.28 28.41 2.04
C THR A 716 14.70 29.41 1.05
N ASN A 717 13.63 28.98 0.36
CA ASN A 717 12.74 29.84 -0.42
C ASN A 717 11.70 30.53 0.48
N GLU A 718 10.87 31.40 -0.12
CA GLU A 718 9.80 32.15 0.56
C GLU A 718 8.79 31.28 1.31
N LYS A 719 8.65 30.00 0.95
CA LYS A 719 7.76 29.04 1.60
C LYS A 719 8.45 28.28 2.74
N GLY A 720 9.63 28.75 3.20
CA GLY A 720 10.32 28.21 4.38
C GLY A 720 11.06 26.90 4.16
N TYR A 721 11.32 26.50 2.91
CA TYR A 721 11.97 25.21 2.63
C TYR A 721 13.03 25.29 1.54
N PHE A 722 13.94 24.31 1.51
CA PHE A 722 14.78 24.03 0.34
C PHE A 722 14.62 22.56 -0.08
N VAL A 723 14.99 22.26 -1.33
CA VAL A 723 15.17 20.90 -1.83
C VAL A 723 16.55 20.84 -2.49
N THR A 724 17.34 19.80 -2.21
CA THR A 724 18.62 19.60 -2.91
C THR A 724 18.40 19.45 -4.41
N THR A 725 19.32 19.94 -5.23
CA THR A 725 19.25 19.83 -6.70
C THR A 725 19.57 18.41 -7.16
N ASP A 726 20.61 17.80 -6.58
CA ASP A 726 20.97 16.40 -6.76
C ASP A 726 20.53 15.53 -5.56
N THR A 727 20.82 14.24 -5.65
CA THR A 727 20.55 13.19 -4.67
C THR A 727 21.72 13.01 -3.69
N LEU A 728 21.38 12.49 -2.50
CA LEU A 728 22.30 12.00 -1.50
C LEU A 728 22.31 10.46 -1.56
N LYS A 729 23.50 9.86 -1.52
CA LYS A 729 23.70 8.40 -1.58
C LYS A 729 23.33 7.74 -0.25
N TYR A 730 23.02 6.45 -0.29
CA TYR A 730 22.74 5.63 0.89
C TYR A 730 23.75 5.80 2.04
N GLY A 731 23.24 5.79 3.27
CA GLY A 731 24.02 5.58 4.48
C GLY A 731 23.23 5.83 5.76
N LYS A 732 23.30 4.88 6.70
CA LYS A 732 22.77 5.01 8.07
C LYS A 732 23.60 6.05 8.85
N ASN A 733 22.93 7.06 9.40
CA ASN A 733 23.50 8.18 10.17
C ASN A 733 24.66 8.92 9.46
N ARG A 734 24.71 8.82 8.12
CA ARG A 734 25.81 9.31 7.26
C ARG A 734 25.88 10.83 7.19
N TYR A 735 24.74 11.51 7.25
CA TYR A 735 24.65 12.94 6.99
C TYR A 735 24.32 13.74 8.26
N GLU A 736 24.81 14.97 8.31
CA GLU A 736 24.45 15.97 9.32
C GLU A 736 24.00 17.26 8.66
N LEU A 737 22.77 17.68 8.92
CA LEU A 737 22.24 18.97 8.51
C LEU A 737 22.56 20.01 9.60
N ARG A 738 23.32 21.04 9.24
CA ARG A 738 23.79 22.08 10.16
C ARG A 738 23.26 23.46 9.73
N GLU A 739 22.60 24.18 10.64
CA GLU A 739 22.19 25.56 10.37
C GLU A 739 23.39 26.51 10.48
N ILE A 740 23.50 27.43 9.52
CA ILE A 740 24.52 28.48 9.47
C ILE A 740 23.90 29.86 9.79
N LYS A 741 22.65 30.07 9.34
CA LYS A 741 21.90 31.32 9.53
C LYS A 741 20.44 31.01 9.77
N ALA A 742 19.91 31.46 10.90
CA ALA A 742 18.50 31.34 11.29
C ALA A 742 17.55 32.15 10.40
N PRO A 743 16.24 31.85 10.40
CA PRO A 743 15.23 32.76 9.89
C PRO A 743 15.19 34.06 10.71
N GLU A 744 14.71 35.16 10.13
CA GLU A 744 14.56 36.43 10.86
C GLU A 744 13.64 36.26 12.09
N LYS A 745 13.98 36.90 13.21
CA LYS A 745 13.28 36.81 14.52
C LYS A 745 13.49 35.48 15.29
N TYR A 746 14.12 34.47 14.69
CA TYR A 746 14.43 33.18 15.33
C TYR A 746 15.89 33.08 15.81
N VAL A 747 16.14 32.18 16.76
CA VAL A 747 17.49 31.88 17.28
C VAL A 747 18.15 30.76 16.46
N LEU A 748 19.45 30.88 16.22
CA LEU A 748 20.27 29.88 15.51
C LEU A 748 20.32 28.55 16.28
N ASN A 749 19.83 27.48 15.64
CA ASN A 749 19.91 26.13 16.18
C ASN A 749 21.29 25.53 15.86
N LYS A 750 22.18 25.54 16.86
CA LYS A 750 23.57 25.06 16.73
C LYS A 750 23.70 23.54 16.72
N THR A 751 22.63 22.80 17.00
CA THR A 751 22.66 21.33 17.09
C THR A 751 22.55 20.70 15.70
N PRO A 752 23.52 19.90 15.23
CA PRO A 752 23.41 19.19 13.96
C PRO A 752 22.27 18.15 13.99
N TYR A 753 21.40 18.16 12.98
CA TYR A 753 20.40 17.10 12.81
C TYR A 753 21.03 15.96 12.00
N VAL A 754 21.29 14.83 12.66
CA VAL A 754 21.86 13.63 12.02
C VAL A 754 20.75 12.84 11.33
N PHE A 755 20.92 12.54 10.04
CA PHE A 755 19.94 11.80 9.25
C PHE A 755 20.57 10.69 8.40
N SER A 756 19.71 9.88 7.80
CA SER A 756 20.08 8.71 6.99
C SER A 756 19.43 8.78 5.63
N VAL A 757 20.08 8.19 4.62
CA VAL A 757 19.41 7.80 3.37
C VAL A 757 19.37 6.27 3.39
N THR A 758 18.18 5.69 3.56
CA THR A 758 18.02 4.23 3.71
C THR A 758 16.84 3.63 2.95
N ASP A 759 15.92 4.46 2.49
CA ASP A 759 14.68 4.04 1.83
C ASP A 759 14.81 4.16 0.31
N ASP A 760 14.33 3.15 -0.40
CA ASP A 760 14.31 3.10 -1.86
C ASP A 760 12.94 3.44 -2.46
N THR A 761 11.89 3.54 -1.65
CA THR A 761 10.53 3.86 -2.08
C THR A 761 10.31 5.36 -2.26
N ASN A 762 10.70 6.20 -1.28
CA ASN A 762 10.63 7.65 -1.42
C ASN A 762 11.83 8.19 -2.22
N THR A 763 11.57 9.15 -3.10
CA THR A 763 12.62 9.87 -3.86
C THR A 763 13.09 11.15 -3.17
N ILE A 764 12.40 11.57 -2.10
CA ILE A 764 12.69 12.77 -1.32
C ILE A 764 12.61 12.42 0.18
N GLU A 765 13.72 12.57 0.90
CA GLU A 765 13.75 12.56 2.37
C GLU A 765 13.24 13.91 2.90
N LEU A 766 12.39 13.90 3.93
CA LEU A 766 11.70 15.10 4.44
C LEU A 766 12.05 15.38 5.90
N ILE A 767 12.84 16.42 6.13
CA ILE A 767 13.22 16.88 7.47
C ILE A 767 12.45 18.15 7.83
N TYR A 768 11.76 18.11 8.96
CA TYR A 768 11.24 19.30 9.64
C TYR A 768 12.28 19.79 10.65
N PHE A 769 12.98 20.87 10.33
CA PHE A 769 14.05 21.42 11.17
C PHE A 769 13.51 22.59 11.99
N ALA A 770 13.64 22.51 13.32
CA ALA A 770 12.98 23.42 14.24
C ALA A 770 13.88 24.58 14.71
N ASN A 771 13.29 25.77 14.86
CA ASN A 771 13.88 26.91 15.57
C ASN A 771 12.84 27.55 16.48
N ARG A 772 13.25 27.97 17.68
CA ARG A 772 12.44 28.84 18.53
C ARG A 772 12.64 30.33 18.19
N LEU A 773 11.62 31.12 18.46
CA LEU A 773 11.72 32.58 18.50
C LEU A 773 12.73 33.02 19.58
N ALA A 774 13.31 34.21 19.39
CA ALA A 774 14.09 34.86 20.43
C ALA A 774 13.16 35.41 21.53
N LYS A 775 13.59 35.33 22.79
CA LYS A 775 12.82 35.85 23.94
C LYS A 775 13.71 36.48 25.02
N ALA A 776 13.22 37.55 25.63
CA ALA A 776 13.92 38.26 26.71
C ALA A 776 12.99 38.52 27.91
N ASN A 777 13.61 38.81 29.05
CA ASN A 777 12.90 39.36 30.20
C ASN A 777 13.00 40.89 30.18
N VAL A 778 12.06 41.59 30.81
CA VAL A 778 12.13 43.04 31.02
C VAL A 778 11.94 43.37 32.50
N GLU A 779 12.81 44.23 33.02
CA GLU A 779 12.69 44.83 34.35
C GLU A 779 12.49 46.33 34.22
N VAL A 780 11.42 46.87 34.81
CA VAL A 780 11.18 48.31 34.90
C VAL A 780 11.45 48.77 36.33
N PHE A 781 12.32 49.76 36.52
CA PHE A 781 12.53 50.43 37.80
C PHE A 781 11.88 51.82 37.81
N LYS A 782 10.85 51.98 38.64
CA LYS A 782 10.14 53.24 38.87
C LYS A 782 10.72 53.95 40.09
N TYR A 783 11.15 55.20 39.91
CA TYR A 783 11.73 56.00 40.98
C TYR A 783 11.30 57.47 40.91
N ASP A 784 11.54 58.21 41.99
CA ASP A 784 11.46 59.67 42.05
C ASP A 784 12.74 60.27 42.65
N THR A 785 13.21 61.40 42.12
CA THR A 785 14.33 62.20 42.65
C THR A 785 13.87 63.33 43.58
N SER A 786 12.57 63.61 43.62
CA SER A 786 11.96 64.76 44.31
C SER A 786 11.87 64.57 45.84
N THR A 787 11.78 63.33 46.32
CA THR A 787 11.59 62.96 47.73
C THR A 787 12.89 63.09 48.53
N ASN A 788 14.03 62.72 47.94
CA ASN A 788 15.34 62.71 48.60
C ASN A 788 16.41 63.53 47.87
N PHE A 789 15.99 64.42 46.95
CA PHE A 789 16.84 65.34 46.19
C PHE A 789 17.95 64.64 45.39
N ASP A 790 17.67 64.36 44.12
CA ASP A 790 18.57 63.79 43.12
C ASP A 790 18.93 62.30 43.38
N GLN A 791 18.62 61.76 44.57
CA GLN A 791 18.66 60.34 44.89
C GLN A 791 17.41 59.60 44.40
N LYS A 792 17.60 58.55 43.59
CA LYS A 792 16.53 57.68 43.07
C LYS A 792 15.80 56.94 44.21
N THR A 793 14.60 57.40 44.54
CA THR A 793 13.74 56.81 45.58
C THR A 793 12.73 55.90 44.91
N ALA A 794 12.72 54.61 45.25
CA ALA A 794 11.81 53.63 44.64
C ALA A 794 10.32 53.96 44.88
N ILE A 795 9.50 53.92 43.81
CA ILE A 795 8.05 54.14 43.91
C ILE A 795 7.32 52.79 43.80
N ALA A 796 6.74 52.32 44.91
CA ALA A 796 5.92 51.12 44.95
C ALA A 796 4.44 51.42 44.65
N GLY A 797 3.76 50.52 43.95
CA GLY A 797 2.31 50.52 43.76
C GLY A 797 1.76 51.30 42.57
N VAL A 798 2.62 51.86 41.70
CA VAL A 798 2.22 52.36 40.37
C VAL A 798 1.85 51.17 39.47
N GLU A 799 0.76 51.31 38.71
CA GLU A 799 0.22 50.31 37.78
C GLU A 799 0.52 50.71 36.33
N PHE A 800 0.99 49.76 35.53
CA PHE A 800 1.33 49.91 34.12
C PHE A 800 0.68 48.83 33.28
N ASP A 801 0.07 49.21 32.17
CA ASP A 801 -0.36 48.28 31.13
C ASP A 801 0.81 48.04 30.16
N LEU A 802 1.16 46.77 29.93
CA LEU A 802 2.11 46.37 28.91
C LEU A 802 1.35 46.06 27.62
N PHE A 803 1.82 46.63 26.51
CA PHE A 803 1.34 46.34 25.17
C PHE A 803 2.48 45.80 24.31
N LYS A 804 2.16 44.85 23.42
CA LYS A 804 2.97 44.53 22.24
C LYS A 804 2.50 45.40 21.07
N LYS A 805 3.42 45.87 20.25
CA LYS A 805 3.14 46.53 18.98
C LYS A 805 3.74 45.71 17.84
N ASP A 806 2.98 45.57 16.76
CA ASP A 806 3.41 44.90 15.54
C ASP A 806 2.71 45.50 14.32
N GLU A 807 2.93 44.91 13.15
CA GLU A 807 2.37 45.33 11.86
C GLU A 807 0.83 45.22 11.80
N THR A 808 0.21 44.42 12.68
CA THR A 808 -1.24 44.22 12.75
C THR A 808 -1.94 45.15 13.73
N GLY A 809 -1.20 45.76 14.67
CA GLY A 809 -1.71 46.81 15.54
C GLY A 809 -1.03 46.89 16.91
N THR A 810 -1.82 46.81 17.97
CA THR A 810 -1.34 46.92 19.36
C THR A 810 -2.15 45.99 20.25
N THR A 811 -1.48 44.99 20.82
CA THR A 811 -2.10 43.94 21.64
C THR A 811 -1.78 44.15 23.11
N PHE A 812 -2.80 44.13 23.96
CA PHE A 812 -2.62 44.18 25.42
C PHE A 812 -2.02 42.85 25.93
N VAL A 813 -0.95 42.94 26.72
CA VAL A 813 -0.24 41.79 27.31
C VAL A 813 -0.63 41.57 28.78
N GLY A 814 -0.88 42.65 29.52
CA GLY A 814 -1.33 42.58 30.91
C GLY A 814 -1.01 43.84 31.72
N THR A 815 -1.70 44.01 32.85
CA THR A 815 -1.42 45.07 33.83
C THR A 815 -0.43 44.56 34.87
N PHE A 816 0.66 45.31 35.08
CA PHE A 816 1.73 45.03 36.03
C PHE A 816 1.83 46.12 37.08
N LYS A 817 2.27 45.78 38.29
CA LYS A 817 2.34 46.70 39.42
C LYS A 817 3.73 46.70 40.04
N THR A 818 4.26 47.90 40.27
CA THR A 818 5.58 48.10 40.88
C THR A 818 5.62 47.59 42.32
N ASP A 819 6.61 46.76 42.64
CA ASP A 819 6.80 46.12 43.94
C ASP A 819 7.34 47.08 45.02
N LYS A 820 7.64 46.56 46.21
CA LYS A 820 8.22 47.35 47.32
C LYS A 820 9.61 47.95 47.01
N LYS A 821 10.29 47.50 45.97
CA LYS A 821 11.56 48.04 45.45
C LYS A 821 11.35 48.93 44.21
N GLY A 822 10.09 49.24 43.86
CA GLY A 822 9.72 50.04 42.70
C GLY A 822 9.86 49.29 41.38
N LYS A 823 9.90 47.95 41.39
CA LYS A 823 10.22 47.13 40.23
C LYS A 823 9.01 46.40 39.66
N ILE A 824 8.93 46.33 38.33
CA ILE A 824 8.13 45.36 37.57
C ILE A 824 9.10 44.39 36.91
N ASN A 825 8.78 43.10 36.91
CA ASN A 825 9.53 42.07 36.18
C ASN A 825 8.54 41.28 35.31
N VAL A 826 8.76 41.23 34.00
CA VAL A 826 7.99 40.42 33.05
C VAL A 826 8.96 39.49 32.33
N LYS A 827 8.57 38.22 32.18
CA LYS A 827 9.44 37.17 31.66
C LYS A 827 9.02 36.70 30.27
N ASP A 828 9.97 36.06 29.57
CA ASP A 828 9.72 35.27 28.36
C ASP A 828 8.98 36.05 27.25
N LEU A 829 9.18 37.37 27.16
CA LEU A 829 8.60 38.18 26.09
C LEU A 829 9.29 37.83 24.76
N LEU A 830 8.49 37.32 23.82
CA LEU A 830 8.92 37.01 22.46
C LEU A 830 9.35 38.28 21.70
N VAL A 831 10.34 38.14 20.83
CA VAL A 831 10.79 39.11 19.82
C VAL A 831 9.67 40.01 19.25
N GLY A 832 9.95 41.31 19.15
CA GLY A 832 9.00 42.36 18.70
C GLY A 832 9.07 43.63 19.55
N ASP A 833 8.28 44.64 19.18
CA ASP A 833 8.19 45.92 19.89
C ASP A 833 7.15 45.88 21.01
N TYR A 834 7.43 46.60 22.09
CA TYR A 834 6.59 46.67 23.28
C TYR A 834 6.61 48.08 23.88
N PHE A 835 5.62 48.40 24.70
CA PHE A 835 5.65 49.58 25.56
C PHE A 835 4.85 49.41 26.84
N PHE A 836 5.31 50.04 27.94
CA PHE A 836 4.55 50.20 29.17
C PHE A 836 3.86 51.56 29.21
N LYS A 837 2.58 51.58 29.59
CA LYS A 837 1.76 52.78 29.75
C LYS A 837 1.30 52.94 31.20
N GLU A 838 1.51 54.11 31.81
CA GLU A 838 1.07 54.36 33.20
C GLU A 838 -0.46 54.43 33.24
N VAL A 839 -1.12 53.53 34.01
CA VAL A 839 -2.59 53.45 34.08
C VAL A 839 -3.16 54.66 34.83
N LYS A 840 -2.47 55.06 35.90
CA LYS A 840 -2.73 56.25 36.71
C LYS A 840 -1.50 56.58 37.56
N PRO A 841 -1.18 57.87 37.77
CA PRO A 841 -0.15 58.25 38.73
C PRO A 841 -0.62 57.95 40.16
N LEU A 842 0.33 57.79 41.08
CA LEU A 842 0.02 57.75 42.51
C LEU A 842 -0.27 59.15 43.06
N ALA A 843 -1.05 59.21 44.13
CA ALA A 843 -1.41 60.48 44.78
C ALA A 843 -0.18 61.30 45.18
N GLY A 844 -0.10 62.54 44.68
CA GLY A 844 1.06 63.43 44.88
C GLY A 844 2.16 63.32 43.83
N TYR A 845 1.97 62.53 42.77
CA TYR A 845 2.81 62.48 41.57
C TYR A 845 2.09 63.06 40.35
N LEU A 846 2.86 63.46 39.34
CA LEU A 846 2.36 63.86 38.04
C LEU A 846 2.05 62.63 37.18
N VAL A 847 1.18 62.78 36.18
CA VAL A 847 0.96 61.77 35.14
C VAL A 847 2.24 61.65 34.29
N LEU A 848 2.68 60.42 33.99
CA LEU A 848 3.71 60.20 32.99
C LEU A 848 3.19 60.58 31.59
N ASP A 849 3.83 61.54 30.91
CA ASP A 849 3.32 62.15 29.67
C ASP A 849 3.48 61.27 28.42
N LYS A 850 4.25 60.18 28.51
CA LYS A 850 4.64 59.31 27.39
C LYS A 850 4.69 57.84 27.81
N ASP A 851 4.33 56.98 26.88
CA ASP A 851 4.56 55.54 26.98
C ASP A 851 6.08 55.24 27.01
N VAL A 852 6.46 54.11 27.61
CA VAL A 852 7.85 53.66 27.79
C VAL A 852 8.15 52.51 26.82
N PRO A 853 8.69 52.76 25.62
CA PRO A 853 8.92 51.73 24.60
C PRO A 853 10.20 50.93 24.86
N PHE A 854 10.20 49.68 24.40
CA PHE A 854 11.37 48.81 24.30
C PHE A 854 11.15 47.73 23.22
N THR A 855 12.23 47.17 22.68
CA THR A 855 12.17 46.11 21.65
C THR A 855 12.90 44.87 22.14
N VAL A 856 12.29 43.69 21.99
CA VAL A 856 12.99 42.41 22.13
C VAL A 856 13.54 42.03 20.75
N THR A 857 14.85 41.86 20.67
CA THR A 857 15.60 41.49 19.45
C THR A 857 16.37 40.18 19.65
N VAL A 858 16.86 39.58 18.56
CA VAL A 858 17.56 38.27 18.61
C VAL A 858 18.88 38.33 19.41
N ASP A 859 19.58 39.47 19.39
CA ASP A 859 20.78 39.73 20.21
C ASP A 859 20.47 39.97 21.70
N LYS A 860 19.19 39.98 22.09
CA LYS A 860 18.72 40.07 23.48
C LYS A 860 18.15 38.75 24.01
N ASP A 861 18.22 37.67 23.23
CA ASP A 861 17.73 36.35 23.64
C ASP A 861 18.36 35.89 24.97
N GLY A 862 17.52 35.46 25.91
CA GLY A 862 17.92 35.06 27.27
C GLY A 862 18.33 36.20 28.21
N THR A 863 18.40 37.45 27.74
CA THR A 863 18.87 38.60 28.55
C THR A 863 17.74 39.28 29.34
N VAL A 864 18.09 40.29 30.14
CA VAL A 864 17.15 41.17 30.83
C VAL A 864 17.29 42.59 30.27
N ILE A 865 16.22 43.13 29.70
CA ILE A 865 16.10 44.53 29.28
C ILE A 865 15.77 45.36 30.53
N ALA A 866 16.69 46.22 30.96
CA ALA A 866 16.49 47.10 32.11
C ALA A 866 15.98 48.48 31.65
N LEU A 867 14.82 48.91 32.17
CA LEU A 867 14.18 50.19 31.88
C LEU A 867 14.09 51.04 33.13
N GLU A 868 14.46 52.32 33.03
CA GLU A 868 14.46 53.27 34.14
C GLU A 868 13.45 54.39 33.88
N VAL A 869 12.49 54.56 34.79
CA VAL A 869 11.35 55.47 34.57
C VAL A 869 11.13 56.37 35.79
N GLU A 870 11.56 57.63 35.68
CA GLU A 870 11.30 58.66 36.71
C GLU A 870 9.79 59.00 36.78
N ASN A 871 9.24 59.28 37.98
CA ASN A 871 8.04 60.13 38.11
C ASN A 871 8.42 61.36 38.96
N LYS A 872 7.78 62.49 38.70
CA LYS A 872 8.01 63.78 39.37
C LYS A 872 6.83 64.08 40.29
N ARG A 873 7.11 64.57 41.50
CA ARG A 873 6.05 64.91 42.45
C ARG A 873 5.32 66.18 42.01
N ILE A 874 4.05 66.29 42.34
CA ILE A 874 3.31 67.55 42.14
C ILE A 874 4.01 68.62 42.99
N PRO A 875 4.46 69.75 42.41
CA PRO A 875 5.19 70.77 43.15
C PRO A 875 4.41 71.29 44.37
N PRO A 876 5.09 71.56 45.51
CA PRO A 876 4.53 72.33 46.60
C PRO A 876 3.98 73.67 46.12
N LYS A 877 2.90 74.12 46.76
CA LYS A 877 2.40 75.49 46.64
C LYS A 877 2.00 76.01 48.01
N ILE A 878 2.29 77.28 48.26
CA ILE A 878 1.78 78.02 49.40
C ILE A 878 0.86 79.15 48.93
N GLY A 879 0.00 79.61 49.83
CA GLY A 879 -0.78 80.84 49.70
C GLY A 879 -1.08 81.35 51.11
N THR A 880 -0.89 82.63 51.34
CA THR A 880 -0.66 83.20 52.67
C THR A 880 -1.65 84.35 52.96
N THR A 881 -1.74 84.84 54.20
CA THR A 881 -2.68 85.93 54.57
C THR A 881 -2.26 86.56 55.90
N ALA A 882 -1.94 87.86 55.88
CA ALA A 882 -1.46 88.59 57.05
C ALA A 882 -2.50 89.53 57.68
N ILE A 883 -2.55 89.52 59.01
CA ILE A 883 -3.41 90.39 59.84
C ILE A 883 -2.66 90.86 61.10
N GLY A 884 -3.06 92.02 61.65
CA GLY A 884 -2.62 92.45 62.98
C GLY A 884 -3.19 91.53 64.06
N LYS A 885 -2.33 90.92 64.88
CA LYS A 885 -2.70 89.85 65.83
C LYS A 885 -3.74 90.24 66.87
N TYR A 886 -3.77 91.53 67.24
CA TYR A 886 -4.70 92.08 68.24
C TYR A 886 -5.84 92.90 67.62
N THR A 887 -5.81 93.10 66.30
CA THR A 887 -6.83 93.85 65.55
C THR A 887 -7.71 92.93 64.71
N ASN A 888 -7.25 91.71 64.41
CA ASN A 888 -7.87 90.74 63.50
C ASN A 888 -8.19 91.33 62.12
N GLN A 889 -7.36 92.29 61.69
CA GLN A 889 -7.56 93.11 60.50
C GLN A 889 -6.23 93.40 59.83
N GLN A 890 -6.28 93.76 58.55
CA GLN A 890 -5.16 94.35 57.79
C GLN A 890 -4.85 95.81 58.20
N ARG A 891 -5.02 96.14 59.47
CA ARG A 891 -4.72 97.44 60.08
C ARG A 891 -4.02 97.23 61.42
N VAL A 892 -2.97 97.99 61.69
CA VAL A 892 -2.26 98.05 62.99
C VAL A 892 -1.92 99.50 63.36
N THR A 893 -1.81 99.79 64.66
CA THR A 893 -1.45 101.12 65.18
C THR A 893 0.08 101.22 65.37
N PRO A 894 0.73 102.38 65.12
CA PRO A 894 2.16 102.59 65.30
C PRO A 894 2.57 102.58 66.79
N LEU A 895 2.62 101.39 67.38
CA LEU A 895 3.04 101.17 68.76
C LEU A 895 4.48 100.64 68.82
N LYS A 896 5.17 100.85 69.95
CA LYS A 896 6.52 100.32 70.22
C LYS A 896 6.64 98.79 70.17
N LYS A 897 5.51 98.09 70.17
CA LYS A 897 5.42 96.64 69.97
C LYS A 897 4.12 96.31 69.26
N VAL A 898 4.22 96.03 67.96
CA VAL A 898 3.15 95.49 67.13
C VAL A 898 3.45 94.01 66.84
N THR A 899 2.40 93.21 66.72
CA THR A 899 2.49 91.86 66.16
C THR A 899 1.58 91.73 64.94
N ILE A 900 2.16 91.33 63.81
CA ILE A 900 1.42 90.86 62.63
C ILE A 900 1.55 89.34 62.59
N THR A 901 0.45 88.65 62.35
CA THR A 901 0.40 87.20 62.15
C THR A 901 0.10 86.94 60.68
N ASP A 902 1.05 86.35 59.95
CA ASP A 902 0.75 85.69 58.68
C ASP A 902 0.25 84.26 58.93
N THR A 903 -0.59 83.75 58.04
CA THR A 903 -1.06 82.37 58.01
C THR A 903 -0.77 81.70 56.67
N VAL A 904 0.36 80.99 56.62
CA VAL A 904 0.81 80.16 55.49
C VAL A 904 -0.07 78.91 55.35
N LYS A 905 -0.93 78.89 54.34
CA LYS A 905 -1.59 77.65 53.87
C LYS A 905 -0.70 76.97 52.85
N TYR A 906 -0.38 75.70 53.06
CA TYR A 906 0.52 74.92 52.22
C TYR A 906 -0.18 73.72 51.59
N SER A 907 0.39 73.22 50.49
CA SER A 907 -0.08 72.03 49.77
C SER A 907 1.08 71.22 49.15
N ASN A 908 0.83 69.93 48.91
CA ASN A 908 1.76 68.94 48.33
C ASN A 908 3.10 68.77 49.07
N LEU A 909 3.17 69.05 50.37
CA LEU A 909 4.34 68.73 51.18
C LEU A 909 4.47 67.22 51.41
N ILE A 910 5.70 66.74 51.61
CA ILE A 910 5.97 65.32 51.85
C ILE A 910 5.85 65.05 53.34
N ILE A 911 4.94 64.15 53.72
CA ILE A 911 4.70 63.75 55.11
C ILE A 911 6.00 63.25 55.74
N GLY A 912 6.26 63.67 56.98
CA GLY A 912 7.44 63.28 57.77
C GLY A 912 8.74 64.02 57.40
N LYS A 913 8.77 64.82 56.34
CA LYS A 913 9.91 65.71 56.05
C LYS A 913 9.83 67.00 56.87
N THR A 914 11.00 67.53 57.22
CA THR A 914 11.16 68.81 57.93
C THR A 914 11.21 69.96 56.93
N TYR A 915 10.40 70.99 57.18
CA TYR A 915 10.32 72.20 56.39
C TYR A 915 10.60 73.43 57.26
N THR A 916 11.22 74.44 56.67
CA THR A 916 11.43 75.76 57.29
C THR A 916 10.71 76.79 56.45
N VAL A 917 9.79 77.55 57.03
CA VAL A 917 9.20 78.72 56.37
C VAL A 917 9.83 79.98 56.94
N ASN A 918 10.40 80.79 56.06
CA ASN A 918 10.95 82.10 56.36
C ASN A 918 10.05 83.16 55.73
N GLY A 919 9.56 84.08 56.54
CA GLY A 919 8.80 85.24 56.08
C GLY A 919 9.56 86.54 56.34
N VAL A 920 9.30 87.56 55.53
CA VAL A 920 9.87 88.91 55.66
C VAL A 920 8.80 89.97 55.40
N LEU A 921 8.80 91.05 56.20
CA LEU A 921 7.96 92.22 55.94
C LEU A 921 8.61 93.09 54.86
N MET A 922 7.84 93.46 53.86
CA MET A 922 8.23 94.30 52.73
C MET A 922 7.62 95.69 52.85
N ASP A 923 8.38 96.73 52.53
CA ASP A 923 7.87 98.10 52.45
C ASP A 923 7.28 98.31 51.06
N LYS A 924 5.95 98.40 50.97
CA LYS A 924 5.25 98.35 49.69
C LYS A 924 5.50 99.59 48.83
N GLU A 925 5.53 100.76 49.45
CA GLU A 925 5.71 102.04 48.77
C GLU A 925 7.14 102.18 48.24
N GLU A 926 8.13 101.80 49.07
CA GLU A 926 9.54 101.79 48.66
C GLU A 926 9.80 100.73 47.58
N SER A 927 9.20 99.53 47.67
CA SER A 927 9.35 98.48 46.67
C SER A 927 8.80 98.87 45.30
N ILE A 928 7.62 99.50 45.27
CA ILE A 928 7.01 100.02 44.04
C ILE A 928 7.86 101.15 43.45
N THR A 929 8.31 102.09 44.28
CA THR A 929 9.15 103.23 43.86
C THR A 929 10.51 102.80 43.33
N ALA A 930 11.14 101.80 43.96
CA ALA A 930 12.44 101.29 43.58
C ALA A 930 12.42 100.26 42.44
N GLY A 931 11.21 99.85 41.98
CA GLY A 931 11.03 98.86 40.91
C GLY A 931 11.54 97.45 41.27
N LYS A 932 11.66 97.13 42.56
CA LYS A 932 12.23 95.88 43.08
C LYS A 932 11.75 95.63 44.51
N ASP A 933 11.89 94.40 44.98
CA ASP A 933 11.55 94.02 46.34
C ASP A 933 12.45 94.72 47.38
N VAL A 934 11.86 95.56 48.25
CA VAL A 934 12.57 96.26 49.35
C VAL A 934 11.99 95.87 50.71
N PRO A 935 12.77 95.21 51.59
CA PRO A 935 12.31 94.79 52.90
C PRO A 935 12.17 95.96 53.89
N LEU A 936 11.16 95.89 54.74
CA LEU A 936 10.88 96.85 55.80
C LEU A 936 12.02 96.87 56.83
N LEU A 937 12.67 98.03 56.98
CA LEU A 937 13.74 98.24 57.95
C LEU A 937 13.23 98.95 59.21
N VAL A 938 13.48 98.34 60.37
CA VAL A 938 13.30 98.97 61.69
C VAL A 938 14.66 98.96 62.40
N ASN A 939 15.12 100.12 62.86
CA ASN A 939 16.44 100.30 63.48
C ASN A 939 17.59 99.71 62.61
N GLY A 940 17.49 99.87 61.29
CA GLY A 940 18.46 99.37 60.31
C GLY A 940 18.42 97.85 60.05
N LYS A 941 17.44 97.11 60.59
CA LYS A 941 17.30 95.65 60.43
C LYS A 941 15.99 95.29 59.75
N GLN A 942 16.03 94.27 58.89
CA GLN A 942 14.85 93.69 58.26
C GLN A 942 13.99 92.97 59.30
N ILE A 943 12.66 93.10 59.21
CA ILE A 943 11.75 92.34 60.07
C ILE A 943 11.40 90.99 59.41
N THR A 944 11.86 89.91 60.02
CA THR A 944 11.68 88.53 59.54
C THR A 944 11.09 87.64 60.62
N ALA A 945 10.38 86.59 60.23
CA ALA A 945 9.94 85.50 61.10
C ALA A 945 10.31 84.14 60.46
N SER A 946 10.66 83.15 61.27
CA SER A 946 11.01 81.81 60.79
C SER A 946 10.35 80.73 61.65
N LYS A 947 9.95 79.62 61.00
CA LYS A 947 9.34 78.47 61.68
C LYS A 947 9.72 77.16 61.02
N VAL A 948 10.38 76.30 61.80
CA VAL A 948 10.66 74.91 61.44
C VAL A 948 9.49 74.03 61.88
N PHE A 949 9.03 73.12 61.02
CA PHE A 949 7.99 72.14 61.34
C PHE A 949 8.17 70.85 60.54
N VAL A 950 7.64 69.73 61.05
CA VAL A 950 7.51 68.48 60.29
C VAL A 950 6.11 68.42 59.68
N ALA A 951 6.03 68.20 58.37
CA ALA A 951 4.73 68.10 57.70
C ALA A 951 4.00 66.81 58.13
N LYS A 952 2.93 66.95 58.92
CA LYS A 952 2.08 65.81 59.35
C LYS A 952 1.05 65.38 58.29
N ASN A 953 0.63 66.35 57.47
CA ASN A 953 -0.28 66.19 56.35
C ASN A 953 0.33 66.91 55.13
N PRO A 954 0.03 66.50 53.88
CA PRO A 954 0.58 67.15 52.69
C PRO A 954 0.01 68.55 52.45
N ASN A 955 -1.21 68.77 52.92
CA ASN A 955 -1.90 70.05 52.93
C ASN A 955 -2.13 70.48 54.39
N GLY A 956 -2.03 71.77 54.69
CA GLY A 956 -2.16 72.26 56.05
C GLY A 956 -1.93 73.76 56.17
N MET A 957 -1.84 74.25 57.41
CA MET A 957 -1.65 75.67 57.72
C MET A 957 -0.67 75.83 58.88
N ILE A 958 0.19 76.86 58.82
CA ILE A 958 0.99 77.35 59.93
C ILE A 958 0.83 78.87 60.03
N SER A 959 1.13 79.45 61.19
CA SER A 959 1.21 80.92 61.35
C SER A 959 2.60 81.38 61.77
N LEU A 960 3.01 82.54 61.26
CA LEU A 960 4.25 83.27 61.57
C LEU A 960 3.91 84.59 62.28
N ASP A 961 4.50 84.84 63.44
CA ASP A 961 4.33 86.11 64.18
C ASP A 961 5.54 87.03 63.98
N PHE A 962 5.31 88.19 63.36
CA PHE A 962 6.29 89.26 63.18
C PHE A 962 6.10 90.29 64.28
N VAL A 963 7.10 90.44 65.17
CA VAL A 963 7.06 91.36 66.31
C VAL A 963 8.08 92.48 66.11
N PHE A 964 7.62 93.73 66.03
CA PHE A 964 8.48 94.88 65.72
C PHE A 964 7.99 96.17 66.37
N ASP A 965 8.87 97.18 66.40
CA ASP A 965 8.49 98.55 66.75
C ASP A 965 7.93 99.24 65.50
N ALA A 966 6.67 99.67 65.56
CA ALA A 966 5.98 100.34 64.47
C ALA A 966 5.83 101.86 64.71
N SER A 967 6.38 102.44 65.79
CA SER A 967 6.09 103.82 66.17
C SER A 967 6.57 104.86 65.15
N ALA A 968 7.62 104.53 64.38
CA ALA A 968 8.14 105.38 63.30
C ALA A 968 7.58 105.04 61.91
N LEU A 969 6.64 104.09 61.81
CA LEU A 969 6.12 103.56 60.53
C LEU A 969 4.67 103.98 60.22
N ALA A 970 4.19 105.01 60.91
CA ALA A 970 2.85 105.58 60.75
C ALA A 970 2.55 105.92 59.27
N GLY A 971 1.42 105.43 58.76
CA GLY A 971 0.95 105.64 57.38
C GLY A 971 1.27 104.51 56.40
N LYS A 972 2.39 103.79 56.59
CA LYS A 972 2.93 102.84 55.60
C LYS A 972 2.02 101.63 55.35
N GLU A 973 2.01 101.18 54.09
CA GLU A 973 1.52 99.85 53.73
C GLU A 973 2.70 98.86 53.66
N ILE A 974 2.52 97.69 54.27
CA ILE A 974 3.51 96.62 54.28
C ILE A 974 2.87 95.32 53.80
N VAL A 975 3.67 94.44 53.22
CA VAL A 975 3.24 93.16 52.61
C VAL A 975 4.17 92.07 53.15
N VAL A 976 3.67 90.89 53.49
CA VAL A 976 4.54 89.78 53.91
C VAL A 976 4.86 88.88 52.70
N PHE A 977 6.12 88.49 52.61
CA PHE A 977 6.65 87.55 51.61
C PHE A 977 7.11 86.29 52.31
N GLU A 978 6.74 85.11 51.81
CA GLU A 978 7.09 83.81 52.39
C GLU A 978 7.89 82.92 51.44
N ASN A 979 8.85 82.20 52.00
CA ASN A 979 9.63 81.18 51.31
C ASN A 979 9.68 79.90 52.16
N ILE A 980 9.27 78.76 51.61
CA ILE A 980 9.35 77.46 52.26
C ILE A 980 10.49 76.61 51.68
N TYR A 981 11.35 76.14 52.57
CA TYR A 981 12.55 75.37 52.28
C TYR A 981 12.45 73.95 52.85
N ARG A 982 13.07 72.98 52.16
CA ARG A 982 13.32 71.62 52.63
C ARG A 982 14.80 71.30 52.42
N ASP A 983 15.49 70.79 53.43
CA ASP A 983 16.90 70.40 53.35
C ASP A 983 17.81 71.51 52.75
N GLY A 984 17.50 72.78 53.05
CA GLY A 984 18.18 73.97 52.52
C GLY A 984 17.72 74.46 51.14
N ARG A 985 17.02 73.64 50.34
CA ARG A 985 16.51 74.01 49.00
C ARG A 985 15.13 74.67 49.10
N LEU A 986 14.90 75.74 48.35
CA LEU A 986 13.57 76.36 48.19
C LEU A 986 12.63 75.39 47.47
N VAL A 987 11.39 75.24 47.96
CA VAL A 987 10.40 74.34 47.34
C VAL A 987 9.07 75.01 46.97
N ALA A 988 8.75 76.15 47.56
CA ALA A 988 7.71 77.08 47.09
C ALA A 988 7.93 78.47 47.73
N SER A 989 7.31 79.49 47.15
CA SER A 989 7.35 80.87 47.63
C SER A 989 6.01 81.58 47.39
N HIS A 990 5.79 82.67 48.11
CA HIS A 990 4.71 83.63 47.91
C HIS A 990 5.30 85.04 48.06
N THR A 991 5.52 85.70 46.93
CA THR A 991 6.33 86.94 46.84
C THR A 991 5.70 87.90 45.84
N ASP A 992 4.48 88.36 46.15
CA ASP A 992 3.73 89.34 45.35
C ASP A 992 3.48 90.62 46.16
N ILE A 993 4.13 91.71 45.77
CA ILE A 993 4.03 93.03 46.42
C ILE A 993 2.66 93.70 46.24
N TYR A 994 1.80 93.16 45.38
CA TYR A 994 0.45 93.63 45.12
C TYR A 994 -0.65 92.80 45.80
N ASP A 995 -0.31 91.69 46.47
CA ASP A 995 -1.30 90.81 47.08
C ASP A 995 -2.11 91.51 48.18
N LYS A 996 -3.41 91.61 47.93
CA LYS A 996 -4.40 92.21 48.83
C LYS A 996 -4.60 91.39 50.10
N GLY A 997 -4.36 90.08 50.09
CA GLY A 997 -4.39 89.19 51.25
C GLY A 997 -3.20 89.39 52.19
N GLN A 998 -2.06 89.84 51.65
CA GLN A 998 -0.83 90.06 52.41
C GLN A 998 -0.64 91.48 52.96
N LYS A 999 -1.38 92.44 52.42
CA LYS A 999 -1.18 93.85 52.71
C LYS A 999 -1.75 94.27 54.07
N VAL A 1000 -0.91 94.70 55.00
CA VAL A 1000 -1.31 95.34 56.27
C VAL A 1000 -0.93 96.83 56.25
N ARG A 1001 -1.85 97.71 56.63
CA ARG A 1001 -1.58 99.16 56.75
C ARG A 1001 -1.35 99.58 58.19
N ILE A 1002 -0.27 100.31 58.44
CA ILE A 1002 0.04 100.93 59.72
C ILE A 1002 -0.69 102.26 59.77
N VAL A 1003 -1.88 102.29 60.37
CA VAL A 1003 -2.76 103.47 60.35
C VAL A 1003 -2.34 104.47 61.42
N ASN A 1004 -2.36 105.76 61.09
CA ASN A 1004 -2.01 106.83 62.02
C ASN A 1004 -3.29 107.51 62.55
N PRO A 1005 -3.71 107.28 63.81
CA PRO A 1005 -4.86 107.97 64.38
C PRO A 1005 -4.59 109.48 64.46
N MET A 1006 -5.25 110.27 63.64
CA MET A 1006 -5.06 111.73 63.60
C MET A 1006 -6.18 112.45 64.32
N ILE A 1007 -5.82 113.43 65.15
CA ILE A 1007 -6.75 114.29 65.89
C ILE A 1007 -6.75 115.69 65.27
N HIS A 1008 -7.94 116.25 65.04
CA HIS A 1008 -8.15 117.59 64.49
C HIS A 1008 -9.18 118.32 65.34
N THR A 1009 -8.83 119.52 65.85
CA THR A 1009 -9.60 120.19 66.91
C THR A 1009 -9.93 121.65 66.57
N LYS A 1010 -11.00 122.19 67.17
CA LYS A 1010 -11.60 123.49 66.82
C LYS A 1010 -12.41 124.11 67.97
N ALA A 1011 -11.72 124.80 68.86
CA ALA A 1011 -12.33 125.70 69.85
C ALA A 1011 -13.19 126.81 69.21
N THR A 1012 -14.39 127.07 69.72
CA THR A 1012 -15.15 128.32 69.52
C THR A 1012 -15.88 128.74 70.79
N GLY A 1013 -16.25 130.02 70.89
CA GLY A 1013 -17.28 130.45 71.84
C GLY A 1013 -18.67 129.88 71.49
N GLN A 1014 -19.69 130.33 72.22
CA GLN A 1014 -21.03 129.75 72.20
C GLN A 1014 -21.70 129.81 70.83
N ASN A 1015 -21.46 130.86 70.05
CA ASN A 1015 -22.08 131.14 68.76
C ASN A 1015 -21.11 130.98 67.58
N GLY A 1016 -19.94 130.36 67.81
CA GLY A 1016 -18.89 130.14 66.80
C GLY A 1016 -17.76 131.17 66.81
N GLU A 1017 -17.81 132.17 67.68
CA GLU A 1017 -16.82 133.25 67.81
C GLU A 1017 -15.43 132.77 68.26
N LYS A 1018 -14.39 133.55 67.93
CA LYS A 1018 -12.99 133.35 68.37
C LYS A 1018 -12.53 134.40 69.41
N GLN A 1019 -13.47 135.08 70.05
CA GLN A 1019 -13.23 136.06 71.12
C GLN A 1019 -14.19 135.74 72.28
N LEU A 1020 -13.73 135.87 73.52
CA LEU A 1020 -14.55 135.66 74.72
C LEU A 1020 -14.61 136.96 75.52
N GLN A 1021 -15.75 137.25 76.15
CA GLN A 1021 -15.85 138.41 77.04
C GLN A 1021 -15.18 138.10 78.39
N ALA A 1022 -14.62 139.13 79.04
CA ALA A 1022 -13.96 139.03 80.33
C ALA A 1022 -14.97 138.91 81.50
N LEU A 1023 -15.86 137.92 81.42
CA LEU A 1023 -16.98 137.66 82.32
C LEU A 1023 -16.91 136.21 82.84
N PRO A 1024 -17.54 135.89 83.99
CA PRO A 1024 -17.65 134.50 84.45
C PRO A 1024 -18.49 133.64 83.49
N ASN A 1025 -18.36 132.32 83.60
CA ASN A 1025 -19.22 131.30 83.00
C ASN A 1025 -19.44 131.43 81.48
N GLN A 1026 -18.42 131.84 80.73
CA GLN A 1026 -18.48 131.84 79.26
C GLN A 1026 -18.47 130.41 78.74
N LYS A 1027 -19.34 130.09 77.76
CA LYS A 1027 -19.35 128.77 77.12
C LYS A 1027 -18.32 128.69 76.00
N VAL A 1028 -17.56 127.61 75.99
CA VAL A 1028 -16.57 127.28 74.96
C VAL A 1028 -16.83 125.86 74.47
N LYS A 1029 -16.85 125.67 73.16
CA LYS A 1029 -17.12 124.42 72.46
C LYS A 1029 -15.83 123.94 71.81
N GLU A 1030 -15.42 122.71 72.10
CA GLU A 1030 -14.27 122.06 71.48
C GLU A 1030 -14.74 120.87 70.66
N TRP A 1031 -14.45 120.89 69.35
CA TRP A 1031 -14.86 119.87 68.38
C TRP A 1031 -13.67 119.02 68.00
N VAL A 1032 -13.65 117.77 68.48
CA VAL A 1032 -12.57 116.81 68.22
C VAL A 1032 -13.00 115.82 67.15
N GLN A 1033 -12.38 115.92 65.96
CA GLN A 1033 -12.46 114.90 64.92
C GLN A 1033 -11.27 113.95 65.02
N LEU A 1034 -11.54 112.65 64.99
CA LEU A 1034 -10.57 111.57 64.98
C LEU A 1034 -10.64 110.83 63.64
N ASN A 1035 -9.50 110.59 63.01
CA ASN A 1035 -9.39 109.95 61.70
C ASN A 1035 -8.43 108.73 61.71
N ASP A 1036 -8.62 107.83 60.76
CA ASP A 1036 -7.88 106.57 60.53
C ASP A 1036 -7.84 105.61 61.75
N LEU A 1037 -8.89 105.63 62.58
CA LEU A 1037 -9.12 104.69 63.67
C LEU A 1037 -9.23 103.23 63.16
N ILE A 1038 -8.89 102.27 64.02
CA ILE A 1038 -9.12 100.83 63.77
C ILE A 1038 -10.48 100.45 64.37
N VAL A 1039 -11.40 100.01 63.51
CA VAL A 1039 -12.72 99.53 63.92
C VAL A 1039 -12.57 98.37 64.89
N GLY A 1040 -13.37 98.38 65.96
CA GLY A 1040 -13.34 97.39 67.03
C GLY A 1040 -12.31 97.65 68.14
N GLN A 1041 -11.40 98.62 67.99
CA GLN A 1041 -10.47 99.02 69.06
C GLN A 1041 -11.06 100.08 70.00
N THR A 1042 -10.57 100.11 71.23
CA THR A 1042 -10.96 101.09 72.25
C THR A 1042 -9.91 102.19 72.38
N TYR A 1043 -10.37 103.44 72.41
CA TYR A 1043 -9.55 104.65 72.46
C TYR A 1043 -9.98 105.54 73.63
N LYS A 1044 -9.10 106.45 74.06
CA LYS A 1044 -9.39 107.53 75.00
C LYS A 1044 -8.84 108.86 74.49
N VAL A 1045 -9.67 109.91 74.49
CA VAL A 1045 -9.29 111.32 74.23
C VAL A 1045 -9.25 112.09 75.55
N LEU A 1046 -8.34 113.07 75.68
CA LEU A 1046 -8.05 113.81 76.90
C LEU A 1046 -7.96 115.33 76.66
N VAL A 1047 -9.11 115.98 76.47
CA VAL A 1047 -9.20 117.42 76.21
C VAL A 1047 -8.83 118.24 77.46
N GLN A 1048 -7.94 119.22 77.32
CA GLN A 1048 -7.54 120.17 78.36
C GLN A 1048 -7.32 121.56 77.77
N GLY A 1049 -7.99 122.58 78.32
CA GLY A 1049 -7.73 123.99 78.00
C GLY A 1049 -6.54 124.60 78.76
N TYR A 1050 -5.82 125.50 78.08
CA TYR A 1050 -4.65 126.24 78.54
C TYR A 1050 -4.76 127.73 78.18
N ILE A 1051 -4.34 128.59 79.12
CA ILE A 1051 -4.25 130.04 78.93
C ILE A 1051 -3.01 130.36 78.08
N THR A 1052 -3.15 131.21 77.06
CA THR A 1052 -2.04 131.63 76.19
C THR A 1052 -1.78 133.15 76.29
N PRO A 1053 -0.51 133.60 76.20
CA PRO A 1053 0.71 132.83 75.90
C PRO A 1053 1.26 132.01 77.08
N ASP A 1054 0.77 132.20 78.30
CA ASP A 1054 1.34 131.71 79.55
C ASP A 1054 1.56 130.18 79.65
N GLY A 1055 0.81 129.37 78.90
CA GLY A 1055 0.90 127.89 78.92
C GLY A 1055 0.30 127.24 80.18
N VAL A 1056 -0.40 128.00 81.01
CA VAL A 1056 -0.98 127.52 82.29
C VAL A 1056 -2.32 126.84 82.04
N LYS A 1057 -2.55 125.67 82.65
CA LYS A 1057 -3.86 124.98 82.58
C LYS A 1057 -4.98 125.85 83.13
N LEU A 1058 -6.15 125.81 82.48
CA LEU A 1058 -7.35 126.47 83.00
C LEU A 1058 -8.24 125.45 83.73
N ASP A 1059 -8.37 125.58 85.05
CA ASP A 1059 -9.24 124.72 85.85
C ASP A 1059 -10.68 124.72 85.31
N GLY A 1060 -11.32 123.55 85.26
CA GLY A 1060 -12.66 123.37 84.69
C GLY A 1060 -12.70 123.15 83.17
N THR A 1061 -11.57 123.16 82.47
CA THR A 1061 -11.48 122.89 81.01
C THR A 1061 -10.93 121.51 80.65
N SER A 1062 -11.02 120.54 81.57
CA SER A 1062 -10.57 119.16 81.37
C SER A 1062 -11.74 118.20 81.15
N ALA A 1063 -11.69 117.38 80.11
CA ALA A 1063 -12.66 116.30 79.88
C ALA A 1063 -11.99 115.06 79.27
N GLU A 1064 -12.51 113.87 79.58
CA GLU A 1064 -12.09 112.63 78.92
C GLU A 1064 -13.26 111.89 78.27
N LYS A 1065 -12.96 111.11 77.22
CA LYS A 1065 -13.94 110.23 76.58
C LYS A 1065 -13.29 108.92 76.16
N ILE A 1066 -13.76 107.82 76.76
CA ILE A 1066 -13.44 106.45 76.35
C ILE A 1066 -14.54 105.96 75.40
N PHE A 1067 -14.16 105.34 74.29
CA PHE A 1067 -15.10 104.79 73.32
C PHE A 1067 -14.48 103.62 72.54
N LYS A 1068 -15.32 102.77 71.95
CA LYS A 1068 -14.92 101.75 70.99
C LYS A 1068 -15.24 102.25 69.59
N ALA A 1069 -14.27 102.23 68.68
CA ALA A 1069 -14.48 102.72 67.32
C ALA A 1069 -15.38 101.76 66.51
N ASP A 1070 -16.53 102.23 66.03
CA ASP A 1070 -17.38 101.55 65.04
C ASP A 1070 -16.97 101.91 63.59
N LYS A 1071 -16.33 103.07 63.42
CA LYS A 1071 -15.89 103.65 62.14
C LYS A 1071 -14.43 104.09 62.21
N THR A 1072 -13.81 104.30 61.04
CA THR A 1072 -12.45 104.84 60.92
C THR A 1072 -12.38 106.35 61.24
N THR A 1073 -13.50 107.06 61.20
CA THR A 1073 -13.62 108.49 61.53
C THR A 1073 -14.77 108.70 62.49
N LEU A 1074 -14.54 109.51 63.54
CA LEU A 1074 -15.51 109.85 64.58
C LEU A 1074 -15.33 111.30 65.04
N GLU A 1075 -16.42 111.94 65.46
CA GLU A 1075 -16.43 113.33 65.94
C GLU A 1075 -17.09 113.44 67.31
N PHE A 1076 -16.51 114.26 68.19
CA PHE A 1076 -17.03 114.54 69.53
C PHE A 1076 -17.00 116.04 69.83
N LEU A 1077 -18.12 116.56 70.33
CA LEU A 1077 -18.20 117.89 70.94
C LEU A 1077 -18.00 117.78 72.46
N PHE A 1078 -17.14 118.64 72.99
CA PHE A 1078 -16.99 118.92 74.42
C PHE A 1078 -17.43 120.37 74.69
N GLU A 1079 -18.24 120.61 75.72
CA GLU A 1079 -18.63 121.96 76.16
C GLU A 1079 -18.02 122.28 77.52
N PHE A 1080 -17.38 123.45 77.64
CA PHE A 1080 -16.73 123.94 78.85
C PHE A 1080 -17.31 125.27 79.30
N LEU A 1081 -17.32 125.53 80.61
CA LEU A 1081 -17.65 126.83 81.20
C LEU A 1081 -16.37 127.44 81.78
N VAL A 1082 -15.97 128.60 81.25
CA VAL A 1082 -14.72 129.27 81.62
C VAL A 1082 -14.98 130.61 82.29
N ASP A 1083 -14.16 130.97 83.28
CA ASP A 1083 -14.16 132.31 83.84
C ASP A 1083 -13.29 133.23 82.97
N GLY A 1084 -13.91 133.91 82.02
CA GLY A 1084 -13.26 134.84 81.09
C GLY A 1084 -12.53 135.99 81.78
N ARG A 1085 -12.83 136.29 83.05
CA ARG A 1085 -12.04 137.25 83.86
C ARG A 1085 -10.60 136.81 84.05
N LYS A 1086 -10.34 135.49 84.10
CA LYS A 1086 -8.99 134.90 84.14
C LYS A 1086 -8.26 134.99 82.79
N LEU A 1087 -8.98 135.33 81.71
CA LEU A 1087 -8.50 135.38 80.33
C LEU A 1087 -8.43 136.82 79.78
N ALA A 1088 -8.58 137.85 80.61
CA ALA A 1088 -8.53 139.24 80.16
C ALA A 1088 -7.17 139.57 79.50
N GLY A 1089 -7.19 139.90 78.21
CA GLY A 1089 -5.98 140.14 77.40
C GLY A 1089 -5.19 138.88 77.01
N LYS A 1090 -5.75 137.68 77.24
CA LYS A 1090 -5.12 136.38 77.01
C LYS A 1090 -5.97 135.50 76.10
N GLY A 1091 -5.35 134.49 75.48
CA GLY A 1091 -6.04 133.47 74.71
C GLY A 1091 -6.40 132.24 75.54
N LEU A 1092 -7.21 131.37 74.94
CA LEU A 1092 -7.49 130.01 75.41
C LEU A 1092 -7.30 129.05 74.22
N SER A 1093 -6.47 128.04 74.41
CA SER A 1093 -6.24 126.95 73.46
C SER A 1093 -6.43 125.61 74.15
N PHE A 1094 -6.96 124.62 73.45
CA PHE A 1094 -7.04 123.24 73.94
C PHE A 1094 -5.88 122.39 73.41
N ALA A 1095 -5.65 121.27 74.07
CA ALA A 1095 -4.83 120.14 73.62
C ALA A 1095 -5.53 118.84 74.07
N GLU A 1096 -5.48 117.78 73.26
CA GLU A 1096 -6.45 116.67 73.29
C GLU A 1096 -5.88 115.24 73.20
#